data_AF-A0A851SED3-F1
#
_entry.id   AF-A0A851SED3-F1
#
_cell.length_a   1.000
_cell.length_b   1.000
_cell.length_c   1.000
_cell.angle_alpha   90.00
_cell.angle_beta   90.00
_cell.angle_gamma   90.00
#
_symmetry.space_group_name_H-M   'P 1'
#
loop_
_entity.id
_entity.type
_entity.pdbx_description
1 polymer ?
#
loop_
_entity_poly.entity_id
_entity_poly.type
_entity_poly.pdbx_seq_one_letter_code
_entity_poly.pdbx_strand_id
1 'polypeptide(L)'
;SELFSYTEEPELSHNRRCFEEDFHTQVPNRRWLELARAQQKAYVMRLLDGLEVVNRDKRLRVARAILYLAQGVFGDCDNEGDVLHWSRHNSFLLYQLGTFSAFLELLNMEIENSQACSSALRKPAISLADSTELRVLLSVMYLLVENIRVEQETDPPEWKSCRETFRMELSFPVHTEEPFALLLFTMVTKFCSGHAPHFPMKKVLLLLWKVLLFTLGGFEELQAMKVRRREELGLPPLPEDSIQVVRGMRAASPPTYTIELVEQQQQQQQQQKQRSHRSRRPLMKQDSLDIYNERDPFKNDEGGVDEEENDDVDSGMEGELDLMERDTIIPVMPAQRLPIDRVSFPKGLPWAPKVRQKDIEHFLEASRNKFIGFTLGQDTETLIGLPRPIHESVKTLKQHKYVSISDVQIKNEEELEKCPMSLGEEEVQETPCEVLYRAMLYNLPQYMIALLKILLAAAPTSKAKTDSINILADVLPEEMPITVLQSMKLGIDVNRHKEIIVKSISALLLLLLKHFKLNHIYQFEYVSQHLVFANCIPLILKFFNQNIMSYITAKNSISVLDYPHCTVCDLPELTAESLEAGDNNQFCWRNLFSCINLLRILNKLTKWKHSRTMMLVVFKSAPILKRALKVKQAMMQLYVLKLLKIQTKYLGRQWRKSNMKTMSAIYQKVRHRMNDDWAYGN
;
A
#
# COMPACT_ATOMS: atom_id res chain seq x y z
N SER A 1 -17.27 -6.25 -1.03
CA SER A 1 -16.77 -5.18 -1.94
C SER A 1 -16.26 -3.97 -1.17
N GLU A 2 -15.16 -3.31 -1.58
CA GLU A 2 -14.62 -2.10 -0.92
C GLU A 2 -15.29 -0.77 -1.35
N LEU A 3 -16.04 -0.78 -2.47
CA LEU A 3 -16.64 0.42 -3.05
C LEU A 3 -17.74 1.01 -2.17
N PHE A 4 -18.63 0.15 -1.67
CA PHE A 4 -19.80 0.54 -0.88
C PHE A 4 -19.48 0.52 0.62
N SER A 5 -19.89 1.57 1.33
CA SER A 5 -19.92 1.62 2.80
C SER A 5 -21.14 0.86 3.32
N TYR A 6 -21.12 0.37 4.55
CA TYR A 6 -22.27 -0.29 5.17
C TYR A 6 -23.43 0.68 5.47
N THR A 7 -23.14 1.96 5.53
CA THR A 7 -24.14 3.05 5.59
C THR A 7 -24.81 3.33 4.25
N GLU A 8 -24.29 2.80 3.13
CA GLU A 8 -24.89 2.94 1.80
C GLU A 8 -25.86 1.80 1.44
N GLU A 9 -26.09 0.84 2.34
CA GLU A 9 -26.99 -0.30 2.07
C GLU A 9 -28.39 0.13 1.59
N PRO A 10 -29.07 1.14 2.18
CA PRO A 10 -30.38 1.59 1.70
C PRO A 10 -30.35 2.13 0.26
N GLU A 11 -29.20 2.64 -0.19
CA GLU A 11 -29.03 3.16 -1.56
C GLU A 11 -29.11 2.05 -2.61
N LEU A 12 -28.71 0.81 -2.26
CA LEU A 12 -28.82 -0.34 -3.17
C LEU A 12 -30.28 -0.61 -3.52
N SER A 13 -31.12 -0.68 -2.49
CA SER A 13 -32.56 -0.85 -2.64
C SER A 13 -33.21 0.32 -3.40
N HIS A 14 -32.73 1.55 -3.17
CA HIS A 14 -33.24 2.70 -3.89
C HIS A 14 -32.88 2.69 -5.38
N ASN A 15 -31.64 2.29 -5.73
CA ASN A 15 -31.22 2.15 -7.13
C ASN A 15 -32.09 1.14 -7.89
N ARG A 16 -32.38 0.00 -7.23
CA ARG A 16 -33.29 -1.02 -7.76
C ARG A 16 -34.68 -0.44 -8.06
N ARG A 17 -35.29 0.29 -7.10
CA ARG A 17 -36.61 0.90 -7.31
C ARG A 17 -36.62 1.88 -8.48
N CYS A 18 -35.60 2.73 -8.59
CA CYS A 18 -35.49 3.68 -9.71
C CYS A 18 -35.44 2.96 -11.07
N PHE A 19 -34.77 1.81 -11.14
CA PHE A 19 -34.77 0.97 -12.33
C PHE A 19 -36.13 0.33 -12.58
N GLU A 20 -36.72 -0.34 -11.58
CA GLU A 20 -37.98 -1.09 -11.74
C GLU A 20 -39.15 -0.18 -12.14
N GLU A 21 -39.26 1.03 -11.56
CA GLU A 21 -40.30 2.01 -11.91
C GLU A 21 -40.24 2.42 -13.38
N ASP A 22 -39.04 2.69 -13.91
CA ASP A 22 -38.86 3.04 -15.32
C ASP A 22 -38.99 1.81 -16.23
N PHE A 23 -38.33 0.71 -15.87
CA PHE A 23 -38.26 -0.52 -16.66
C PHE A 23 -39.64 -1.14 -16.88
N HIS A 24 -40.46 -1.26 -15.83
CA HIS A 24 -41.80 -1.84 -15.96
C HIS A 24 -42.78 -0.97 -16.75
N THR A 25 -42.56 0.35 -16.79
CA THR A 25 -43.34 1.26 -17.64
C THR A 25 -43.06 0.98 -19.13
N GLN A 26 -41.83 0.60 -19.46
CA GLN A 26 -41.36 0.47 -20.84
C GLN A 26 -41.40 -0.97 -21.37
N VAL A 27 -41.17 -1.95 -20.49
CA VAL A 27 -41.07 -3.36 -20.80
C VAL A 27 -41.95 -4.14 -19.82
N PRO A 28 -43.28 -4.18 -20.07
CA PRO A 28 -44.20 -4.82 -19.15
C PRO A 28 -43.98 -6.34 -19.11
N ASN A 29 -44.08 -6.93 -17.91
CA ASN A 29 -44.10 -8.38 -17.65
C ASN A 29 -42.87 -9.18 -18.13
N ARG A 30 -41.68 -8.56 -18.20
CA ARG A 30 -40.41 -9.28 -18.46
C ARG A 30 -39.35 -8.88 -17.46
N ARG A 31 -38.33 -9.72 -17.29
CA ARG A 31 -37.13 -9.43 -16.50
C ARG A 31 -35.99 -8.94 -17.39
N TRP A 32 -35.01 -8.24 -16.81
CA TRP A 32 -33.83 -7.77 -17.56
C TRP A 32 -33.07 -8.93 -18.22
N LEU A 33 -32.96 -10.05 -17.49
CA LEU A 33 -32.21 -11.24 -17.89
C LEU A 33 -32.87 -11.98 -19.08
N GLU A 34 -34.17 -11.77 -19.30
CA GLU A 34 -34.94 -12.41 -20.38
C GLU A 34 -34.88 -11.63 -21.70
N LEU A 35 -34.33 -10.41 -21.68
CA LEU A 35 -34.27 -9.55 -22.85
C LEU A 35 -33.18 -9.98 -23.83
N ALA A 36 -33.51 -9.95 -25.11
CA ALA A 36 -32.49 -10.11 -26.16
C ALA A 36 -31.52 -8.93 -26.15
N ARG A 37 -30.27 -9.14 -26.58
CA ARG A 37 -29.21 -8.10 -26.61
C ARG A 37 -29.66 -6.80 -27.30
N ALA A 38 -30.47 -6.88 -28.35
CA ALA A 38 -31.01 -5.70 -29.03
C ALA A 38 -31.99 -4.89 -28.16
N GLN A 39 -32.83 -5.56 -27.37
CA GLN A 39 -33.77 -4.92 -26.44
C GLN A 39 -33.03 -4.30 -25.25
N GLN A 40 -32.00 -4.99 -24.72
CA GLN A 40 -31.12 -4.44 -23.70
C GLN A 40 -30.43 -3.16 -24.19
N LYS A 41 -29.90 -3.17 -25.42
CA LYS A 41 -29.31 -1.98 -26.06
C LYS A 41 -30.29 -0.82 -26.18
N ALA A 42 -31.50 -1.09 -26.69
CA ALA A 42 -32.53 -0.06 -26.85
C ALA A 42 -32.95 0.56 -25.52
N TYR A 43 -33.05 -0.25 -24.45
CA TYR A 43 -33.38 0.26 -23.12
C TYR A 43 -32.26 1.14 -22.54
N VAL A 44 -31.00 0.71 -22.66
CA VAL A 44 -29.86 1.51 -22.21
C VAL A 44 -29.75 2.82 -22.99
N MET A 45 -29.95 2.81 -24.31
CA MET A 45 -29.98 4.05 -25.11
C MET A 45 -31.03 5.03 -24.59
N ARG A 46 -32.24 4.56 -24.27
CA ARG A 46 -33.27 5.40 -23.65
C ARG A 46 -32.85 5.97 -22.30
N LEU A 47 -32.18 5.16 -21.46
CA LEU A 47 -31.63 5.67 -20.19
C LEU A 47 -30.59 6.77 -20.45
N LEU A 48 -29.74 6.62 -21.47
CA LEU A 48 -28.77 7.66 -21.83
C LEU A 48 -29.47 8.95 -22.29
N ASP A 49 -30.53 8.87 -23.11
CA ASP A 49 -31.36 10.03 -23.48
C ASP A 49 -31.96 10.70 -22.22
N GLY A 50 -32.34 9.88 -21.22
CA GLY A 50 -32.85 10.35 -19.93
C GLY A 50 -31.83 11.11 -19.08
N LEU A 51 -30.53 10.98 -19.35
CA LEU A 51 -29.48 11.76 -18.67
C LEU A 51 -29.39 13.21 -19.16
N GLU A 52 -29.85 13.49 -20.38
CA GLU A 52 -29.81 14.83 -20.98
C GLU A 52 -30.89 15.78 -20.42
N VAL A 53 -31.78 15.27 -19.56
CA VAL A 53 -32.86 16.05 -18.97
C VAL A 53 -32.33 17.12 -18.01
N VAL A 54 -32.84 18.36 -18.15
CA VAL A 54 -32.46 19.53 -17.32
C VAL A 54 -32.79 19.32 -15.83
N ASN A 55 -33.87 18.60 -15.52
CA ASN A 55 -34.28 18.34 -14.14
C ASN A 55 -33.32 17.39 -13.43
N ARG A 56 -32.62 17.91 -12.42
CA ARG A 56 -31.62 17.20 -11.62
C ARG A 56 -32.15 15.90 -10.99
N ASP A 57 -33.33 15.92 -10.39
CA ASP A 57 -33.89 14.74 -9.70
C ASP A 57 -34.28 13.62 -10.67
N LYS A 58 -34.78 13.99 -11.86
CA LYS A 58 -35.05 13.02 -12.93
C LYS A 58 -33.75 12.39 -13.43
N ARG A 59 -32.74 13.22 -13.70
CA ARG A 59 -31.42 12.76 -14.15
C ARG A 59 -30.76 11.84 -13.12
N LEU A 60 -30.82 12.17 -11.83
CA LEU A 60 -30.29 11.34 -10.76
C LEU A 60 -31.00 9.98 -10.67
N ARG A 61 -32.33 9.94 -10.83
CA ARG A 61 -33.08 8.67 -10.88
C ARG A 61 -32.64 7.77 -12.03
N VAL A 62 -32.41 8.35 -13.21
CA VAL A 62 -31.87 7.62 -14.37
C VAL A 62 -30.44 7.13 -14.11
N ALA A 63 -29.58 7.97 -13.54
CA ALA A 63 -28.21 7.57 -13.17
C ALA A 63 -28.20 6.43 -12.14
N ARG A 64 -29.16 6.41 -11.21
CA ARG A 64 -29.36 5.31 -10.26
C ARG A 64 -29.82 4.02 -10.93
N ALA A 65 -30.71 4.10 -11.93
CA ALA A 65 -31.11 2.94 -12.71
C ALA A 65 -29.92 2.34 -13.49
N ILE A 66 -29.07 3.19 -14.07
CA ILE A 66 -27.80 2.75 -14.71
C ILE A 66 -26.85 2.13 -13.68
N LEU A 67 -26.76 2.70 -12.47
CA LEU A 67 -25.97 2.11 -11.39
C LEU A 67 -26.49 0.73 -10.98
N TYR A 68 -27.80 0.53 -10.92
CA TYR A 68 -28.38 -0.79 -10.64
C TYR A 68 -28.03 -1.83 -11.73
N LEU A 69 -28.06 -1.43 -13.00
CA LEU A 69 -27.57 -2.27 -14.11
C LEU A 69 -26.09 -2.64 -13.91
N ALA A 70 -25.23 -1.66 -13.61
CA ALA A 70 -23.82 -1.89 -13.33
C ALA A 70 -23.59 -2.75 -12.07
N GLN A 71 -24.50 -2.71 -11.09
CA GLN A 71 -24.53 -3.56 -9.90
C GLN A 71 -25.02 -4.98 -10.18
N GLY A 72 -25.28 -5.34 -11.44
CA GLY A 72 -25.59 -6.71 -11.84
C GLY A 72 -27.02 -7.13 -11.62
N VAL A 73 -27.96 -6.19 -11.46
CA VAL A 73 -29.42 -6.48 -11.40
C VAL A 73 -29.72 -7.56 -10.37
N PHE A 74 -29.17 -7.37 -9.17
CA PHE A 74 -29.19 -8.38 -8.11
C PHE A 74 -30.59 -8.83 -7.70
N GLY A 75 -31.64 -8.03 -7.94
CA GLY A 75 -33.03 -8.42 -7.69
C GLY A 75 -33.55 -9.53 -8.60
N ASP A 76 -32.89 -9.81 -9.73
CA ASP A 76 -33.20 -10.90 -10.65
C ASP A 76 -32.24 -12.11 -10.50
N CYS A 77 -31.31 -12.08 -9.54
CA CYS A 77 -30.24 -13.08 -9.39
C CYS A 77 -30.46 -13.99 -8.17
N ASP A 78 -30.05 -15.26 -8.26
CA ASP A 78 -30.23 -16.25 -7.19
C ASP A 78 -28.99 -16.39 -6.28
N ASN A 79 -27.80 -16.06 -6.78
CA ASN A 79 -26.54 -16.18 -6.04
C ASN A 79 -25.55 -15.05 -6.36
N GLU A 80 -24.50 -14.91 -5.55
CA GLU A 80 -23.46 -13.88 -5.73
C GLU A 80 -22.73 -14.01 -7.09
N GLY A 81 -22.55 -15.23 -7.58
CA GLY A 81 -21.88 -15.49 -8.86
C GLY A 81 -22.63 -14.87 -10.03
N ASP A 82 -23.96 -14.99 -10.02
CA ASP A 82 -24.83 -14.40 -11.04
C ASP A 82 -24.78 -12.88 -11.03
N VAL A 83 -24.81 -12.26 -9.83
CA VAL A 83 -24.69 -10.80 -9.69
C VAL A 83 -23.38 -10.31 -10.30
N LEU A 84 -22.26 -10.98 -10.02
CA LEU A 84 -20.96 -10.61 -10.56
C LEU A 84 -20.88 -10.84 -12.08
N HIS A 85 -21.49 -11.92 -12.58
CA HIS A 85 -21.58 -12.20 -14.01
C HIS A 85 -22.35 -11.09 -14.74
N TRP A 86 -23.55 -10.76 -14.28
CA TRP A 86 -24.38 -9.73 -14.89
C TRP A 86 -23.83 -8.32 -14.70
N SER A 87 -23.17 -8.04 -13.58
CA SER A 87 -22.45 -6.77 -13.37
C SER A 87 -21.38 -6.59 -14.46
N ARG A 88 -20.62 -7.65 -14.76
CA ARG A 88 -19.61 -7.65 -15.83
C ARG A 88 -20.24 -7.51 -17.22
N HIS A 89 -21.23 -8.32 -17.56
CA HIS A 89 -21.93 -8.25 -18.85
C HIS A 89 -22.52 -6.86 -19.10
N ASN A 90 -23.25 -6.32 -18.12
CA ASN A 90 -23.84 -5.00 -18.20
C ASN A 90 -22.77 -3.92 -18.30
N SER A 91 -21.61 -4.07 -17.65
CA SER A 91 -20.52 -3.09 -17.77
C SER A 91 -19.98 -2.99 -19.19
N PHE A 92 -19.77 -4.12 -19.88
CA PHE A 92 -19.39 -4.12 -21.30
C PHE A 92 -20.48 -3.50 -22.17
N LEU A 93 -21.75 -3.85 -21.94
CA LEU A 93 -22.89 -3.28 -22.68
C LEU A 93 -22.99 -1.76 -22.51
N LEU A 94 -22.93 -1.27 -21.27
CA LEU A 94 -23.00 0.16 -20.93
C LEU A 94 -21.86 0.92 -21.59
N TYR A 95 -20.63 0.41 -21.51
CA TYR A 95 -19.49 1.05 -22.16
C TYR A 95 -19.64 1.09 -23.69
N GLN A 96 -20.05 -0.01 -24.33
CA GLN A 96 -20.29 -0.07 -25.78
C GLN A 96 -21.33 0.95 -26.28
N LEU A 97 -22.22 1.41 -25.40
CA LEU A 97 -23.26 2.39 -25.72
C LEU A 97 -22.88 3.83 -25.35
N GLY A 98 -21.65 4.08 -24.92
CA GLY A 98 -21.15 5.42 -24.60
C GLY A 98 -21.43 5.91 -23.17
N THR A 99 -21.88 5.03 -22.27
CA THR A 99 -22.22 5.40 -20.88
C THR A 99 -21.05 6.07 -20.15
N PHE A 100 -19.80 5.65 -20.41
CA PHE A 100 -18.63 6.25 -19.76
C PHE A 100 -18.46 7.73 -20.12
N SER A 101 -18.66 8.10 -21.39
CA SER A 101 -18.58 9.50 -21.85
C SER A 101 -19.67 10.36 -21.20
N ALA A 102 -20.92 9.88 -21.24
CA ALA A 102 -22.05 10.58 -20.61
C ALA A 102 -21.81 10.81 -19.11
N PHE A 103 -21.32 9.80 -18.39
CA PHE A 103 -21.00 9.93 -16.96
C PHE A 103 -19.79 10.83 -16.69
N LEU A 104 -18.81 10.89 -17.60
CA LEU A 104 -17.67 11.80 -17.50
C LEU A 104 -18.11 13.27 -17.61
N GLU A 105 -19.01 13.58 -18.53
CA GLU A 105 -19.60 14.92 -18.68
C GLU A 105 -20.38 15.33 -17.43
N LEU A 106 -21.24 14.44 -16.91
CA LEU A 106 -21.97 14.68 -15.67
C LEU A 106 -21.04 14.85 -14.46
N LEU A 107 -19.96 14.07 -14.41
CA LEU A 107 -18.96 14.19 -13.35
C LEU A 107 -18.26 15.55 -13.40
N ASN A 108 -17.86 16.02 -14.59
CA ASN A 108 -17.25 17.35 -14.75
C ASN A 108 -18.20 18.46 -14.30
N MET A 109 -19.47 18.40 -14.72
CA MET A 109 -20.49 19.36 -14.30
C MET A 109 -20.68 19.36 -12.77
N GLU A 110 -20.71 18.20 -12.12
CA GLU A 110 -20.89 18.15 -10.66
C GLU A 110 -19.60 18.55 -9.89
N ILE A 111 -18.41 18.33 -10.46
CA ILE A 111 -17.14 18.83 -9.92
C ILE A 111 -17.08 20.37 -9.90
N GLU A 112 -17.75 21.02 -10.85
CA GLU A 112 -17.83 22.49 -10.98
C GLU A 112 -19.03 23.10 -10.23
N ASN A 113 -19.86 22.27 -9.59
CA ASN A 113 -21.06 22.70 -8.87
C ASN A 113 -20.74 23.55 -7.63
N SER A 114 -20.67 24.86 -7.84
CA SER A 114 -20.35 25.85 -6.80
C SER A 114 -21.42 25.93 -5.70
N GLN A 115 -22.67 25.57 -6.00
CA GLN A 115 -23.75 25.56 -5.00
C GLN A 115 -23.58 24.41 -4.01
N ALA A 116 -23.25 23.21 -4.50
CA ALA A 116 -22.96 22.06 -3.64
C ALA A 116 -21.75 22.34 -2.73
N CYS A 117 -20.69 22.95 -3.27
CA CYS A 117 -19.55 23.42 -2.50
C CYS A 117 -19.95 24.42 -1.41
N SER A 118 -20.69 25.47 -1.77
CA SER A 118 -21.11 26.52 -0.83
C SER A 118 -22.01 25.98 0.29
N SER A 119 -22.89 25.03 -0.05
CA SER A 119 -23.74 24.35 0.93
C SER A 119 -22.90 23.53 1.92
N ALA A 120 -21.98 22.71 1.41
CA ALA A 120 -21.11 21.88 2.23
C ALA A 120 -20.24 22.69 3.19
N LEU A 121 -19.73 23.85 2.75
CA LEU A 121 -18.91 24.74 3.59
C LEU A 121 -19.69 25.40 4.74
N ARG A 122 -21.02 25.53 4.62
CA ARG A 122 -21.88 26.12 5.65
C ARG A 122 -22.36 25.10 6.68
N LYS A 123 -22.37 23.80 6.33
CA LYS A 123 -22.85 22.75 7.22
C LYS A 123 -21.82 22.41 8.30
N PRO A 124 -22.24 22.28 9.58
CA PRO A 124 -21.32 21.92 10.67
C PRO A 124 -20.81 20.47 10.55
N ALA A 125 -21.60 19.58 9.93
CA ALA A 125 -21.23 18.21 9.64
C ALA A 125 -21.71 17.84 8.23
N ILE A 126 -20.80 17.32 7.41
CA ILE A 126 -21.08 16.82 6.07
C ILE A 126 -21.38 15.32 6.16
N SER A 127 -22.38 14.87 5.42
CA SER A 127 -22.86 13.49 5.41
C SER A 127 -22.90 12.91 3.99
N LEU A 128 -23.28 11.63 3.89
CA LEU A 128 -23.51 10.93 2.62
C LEU A 128 -24.51 11.65 1.69
N ALA A 129 -25.50 12.35 2.26
CA ALA A 129 -26.54 13.05 1.51
C ALA A 129 -25.95 14.19 0.63
N ASP A 130 -24.87 14.82 1.09
CA ASP A 130 -24.23 15.96 0.45
C ASP A 130 -23.43 15.60 -0.81
N SER A 131 -23.23 14.31 -1.07
CA SER A 131 -22.41 13.81 -2.18
C SER A 131 -23.11 12.75 -3.03
N THR A 132 -24.43 12.64 -2.92
CA THR A 132 -25.22 11.57 -3.53
C THR A 132 -24.99 11.42 -5.04
N GLU A 133 -25.06 12.51 -5.81
CA GLU A 133 -24.84 12.47 -7.27
C GLU A 133 -23.41 12.04 -7.61
N LEU A 134 -22.39 12.63 -6.96
CA LEU A 134 -20.99 12.21 -7.11
C LEU A 134 -20.78 10.73 -6.75
N ARG A 135 -21.39 10.23 -5.67
CA ARG A 135 -21.29 8.83 -5.25
C ARG A 135 -21.87 7.90 -6.30
N VAL A 136 -23.03 8.24 -6.90
CA VAL A 136 -23.64 7.45 -7.97
C VAL A 136 -22.75 7.45 -9.22
N LEU A 137 -22.32 8.63 -9.68
CA LEU A 137 -21.48 8.77 -10.87
C LEU A 137 -20.17 8.00 -10.74
N LEU A 138 -19.43 8.22 -9.64
CA LEU A 138 -18.15 7.54 -9.37
C LEU A 138 -18.32 6.04 -9.19
N SER A 139 -19.46 5.56 -8.67
CA SER A 139 -19.71 4.12 -8.52
C SER A 139 -19.94 3.44 -9.86
N VAL A 140 -20.68 4.07 -10.79
CA VAL A 140 -20.83 3.56 -12.17
C VAL A 140 -19.47 3.50 -12.84
N MET A 141 -18.72 4.60 -12.82
CA MET A 141 -17.39 4.64 -13.44
C MET A 141 -16.43 3.62 -12.83
N TYR A 142 -16.45 3.43 -11.51
CA TYR A 142 -15.66 2.40 -10.84
C TYR A 142 -16.04 0.99 -11.31
N LEU A 143 -17.32 0.65 -11.37
CA LEU A 143 -17.76 -0.68 -11.79
C LEU A 143 -17.41 -0.96 -13.25
N LEU A 144 -17.57 0.04 -14.14
CA LEU A 144 -17.12 -0.08 -15.54
C LEU A 144 -15.62 -0.37 -15.61
N VAL A 145 -14.78 0.43 -14.94
CA VAL A 145 -13.32 0.24 -14.96
C VAL A 145 -12.91 -1.07 -14.32
N GLU A 146 -13.49 -1.46 -13.18
CA GLU A 146 -13.14 -2.69 -12.46
C GLU A 146 -13.52 -3.94 -13.27
N ASN A 147 -14.76 -3.98 -13.79
CA ASN A 147 -15.27 -5.15 -14.49
C ASN A 147 -14.63 -5.34 -15.85
N ILE A 148 -14.39 -4.24 -16.59
CA ILE A 148 -13.76 -4.31 -17.92
C ILE A 148 -12.26 -4.60 -17.80
N ARG A 149 -11.55 -4.07 -16.79
CA ARG A 149 -10.10 -4.30 -16.60
C ARG A 149 -9.75 -5.77 -16.44
N VAL A 150 -10.55 -6.53 -15.69
CA VAL A 150 -10.21 -7.91 -15.30
C VAL A 150 -10.35 -8.84 -16.50
N GLU A 151 -9.23 -9.38 -16.97
CA GLU A 151 -9.19 -10.36 -18.05
C GLU A 151 -9.60 -11.76 -17.59
N GLN A 152 -10.43 -12.44 -18.39
CA GLN A 152 -10.80 -13.83 -18.21
C GLN A 152 -10.53 -14.60 -19.51
N GLU A 153 -10.07 -15.84 -19.40
CA GLU A 153 -9.76 -16.69 -20.56
C GLU A 153 -10.99 -16.92 -21.46
N THR A 154 -12.17 -16.96 -20.84
CA THR A 154 -13.48 -17.15 -21.48
C THR A 154 -14.03 -15.90 -22.17
N ASP A 155 -13.30 -14.78 -22.18
CA ASP A 155 -13.79 -13.52 -22.75
C ASP A 155 -13.98 -13.62 -24.28
N PRO A 156 -15.15 -13.22 -24.82
CA PRO A 156 -15.37 -13.10 -26.26
C PRO A 156 -14.40 -12.12 -26.92
N PRO A 157 -14.09 -12.28 -28.23
CA PRO A 157 -13.20 -11.37 -28.96
C PRO A 157 -13.72 -9.93 -28.96
N GLU A 158 -15.04 -9.73 -29.01
CA GLU A 158 -15.66 -8.40 -28.87
C GLU A 158 -15.27 -7.72 -27.56
N TRP A 159 -15.25 -8.45 -26.44
CA TRP A 159 -14.90 -7.92 -25.12
C TRP A 159 -13.40 -7.62 -25.01
N LYS A 160 -12.55 -8.45 -25.63
CA LYS A 160 -11.10 -8.19 -25.69
C LYS A 160 -10.80 -6.89 -26.47
N SER A 161 -11.42 -6.72 -27.64
CA SER A 161 -11.28 -5.47 -28.42
C SER A 161 -11.81 -4.27 -27.64
N CYS A 162 -13.00 -4.41 -27.06
CA CYS A 162 -13.67 -3.38 -26.27
C CYS A 162 -12.81 -2.93 -25.06
N ARG A 163 -12.17 -3.88 -24.38
CA ARG A 163 -11.25 -3.60 -23.27
C ARG A 163 -10.04 -2.81 -23.74
N GLU A 164 -9.43 -3.18 -24.86
CA GLU A 164 -8.25 -2.47 -25.36
C GLU A 164 -8.60 -1.06 -25.82
N THR A 165 -9.74 -0.88 -26.51
CA THR A 165 -10.27 0.45 -26.83
C THR A 165 -10.47 1.28 -25.56
N PHE A 166 -11.11 0.73 -24.54
CA PHE A 166 -11.33 1.45 -23.28
C PHE A 166 -10.03 1.80 -22.56
N ARG A 167 -9.05 0.88 -22.56
CA ARG A 167 -7.71 1.14 -22.01
C ARG A 167 -7.04 2.31 -22.73
N MET A 168 -7.13 2.37 -24.06
CA MET A 168 -6.56 3.46 -24.86
C MET A 168 -7.26 4.79 -24.55
N GLU A 169 -8.59 4.82 -24.48
CA GLU A 169 -9.37 6.02 -24.13
C GLU A 169 -9.04 6.56 -22.74
N LEU A 170 -8.73 5.69 -21.77
CA LEU A 170 -8.31 6.11 -20.42
C LEU A 170 -6.85 6.54 -20.35
N SER A 171 -6.00 6.00 -21.25
CA SER A 171 -4.56 6.24 -21.26
C SER A 171 -4.18 7.54 -21.97
N PHE A 172 -4.93 7.89 -23.01
CA PHE A 172 -4.65 9.03 -23.87
C PHE A 172 -5.81 10.03 -23.84
N PRO A 173 -5.53 11.34 -23.94
CA PRO A 173 -6.56 12.36 -24.08
C PRO A 173 -7.28 12.20 -25.44
N VAL A 174 -8.40 11.48 -25.47
CA VAL A 174 -9.20 11.30 -26.72
C VAL A 174 -10.26 12.40 -26.88
N HIS A 175 -10.92 12.79 -25.78
CA HIS A 175 -12.03 13.76 -25.78
C HIS A 175 -11.75 15.00 -24.91
N THR A 176 -10.88 14.88 -23.92
CA THR A 176 -10.45 15.94 -23.00
C THR A 176 -8.98 16.26 -23.24
N GLU A 177 -8.51 17.48 -22.94
CA GLU A 177 -7.09 17.84 -23.07
C GLU A 177 -6.17 16.97 -22.18
N GLU A 178 -6.74 16.37 -21.13
CA GLU A 178 -6.01 15.63 -20.10
C GLU A 178 -6.53 14.19 -19.93
N PRO A 179 -5.67 13.22 -19.56
CA PRO A 179 -6.09 11.86 -19.22
C PRO A 179 -7.05 11.82 -18.02
N PHE A 180 -8.00 10.88 -18.01
CA PHE A 180 -9.00 10.76 -16.92
C PHE A 180 -8.39 10.63 -15.51
N ALA A 181 -7.23 9.99 -15.38
CA ALA A 181 -6.53 9.90 -14.10
C ALA A 181 -6.18 11.29 -13.53
N LEU A 182 -5.89 12.28 -14.38
CA LEU A 182 -5.55 13.63 -13.95
C LEU A 182 -6.76 14.37 -13.37
N LEU A 183 -7.96 14.18 -13.93
CA LEU A 183 -9.21 14.70 -13.36
C LEU A 183 -9.40 14.20 -11.91
N LEU A 184 -9.17 12.91 -11.66
CA LEU A 184 -9.28 12.33 -10.32
C LEU A 184 -8.20 12.86 -9.36
N PHE A 185 -6.97 13.07 -9.84
CA PHE A 185 -5.94 13.77 -9.07
C PHE A 185 -6.34 15.20 -8.71
N THR A 186 -7.00 15.90 -9.63
CA THR A 186 -7.53 17.25 -9.41
C THR A 186 -8.69 17.26 -8.41
N MET A 187 -9.55 16.23 -8.39
CA MET A 187 -10.55 16.06 -7.32
C MET A 187 -9.87 15.91 -5.95
N VAL A 188 -8.79 15.12 -5.87
CA VAL A 188 -8.02 14.91 -4.64
C VAL A 188 -7.41 16.23 -4.14
N THR A 189 -6.86 17.07 -5.02
CA THR A 189 -6.30 18.38 -4.60
C THR A 189 -7.38 19.38 -4.21
N LYS A 190 -8.50 19.46 -4.94
CA LYS A 190 -9.66 20.30 -4.58
C LYS A 190 -10.24 19.94 -3.21
N PHE A 191 -10.30 18.66 -2.88
CA PHE A 191 -10.70 18.19 -1.55
C PHE A 191 -9.70 18.64 -0.48
N CYS A 192 -8.40 18.41 -0.70
CA CYS A 192 -7.36 18.75 0.28
C CYS A 192 -7.13 20.26 0.48
N SER A 193 -7.53 21.10 -0.47
CA SER A 193 -7.51 22.56 -0.32
C SER A 193 -8.76 23.10 0.40
N GLY A 194 -9.75 22.25 0.71
CA GLY A 194 -11.01 22.65 1.31
C GLY A 194 -12.00 23.28 0.33
N HIS A 195 -11.71 23.27 -0.98
CA HIS A 195 -12.64 23.80 -2.01
C HIS A 195 -13.77 22.82 -2.34
N ALA A 196 -13.66 21.56 -1.94
CA ALA A 196 -14.71 20.56 -2.16
C ALA A 196 -14.75 19.52 -1.02
N PRO A 197 -15.13 19.91 0.21
CA PRO A 197 -15.05 19.02 1.38
C PRO A 197 -16.07 17.87 1.35
N HIS A 198 -17.06 17.92 0.46
CA HIS A 198 -18.10 16.89 0.29
C HIS A 198 -17.69 15.77 -0.67
N PHE A 199 -16.58 15.90 -1.41
CA PHE A 199 -16.20 14.88 -2.38
C PHE A 199 -15.94 13.52 -1.70
N PRO A 200 -16.48 12.40 -2.24
CA PRO A 200 -16.36 11.09 -1.62
C PRO A 200 -14.97 10.45 -1.88
N MET A 201 -13.98 10.84 -1.08
CA MET A 201 -12.56 10.49 -1.34
C MET A 201 -12.27 9.00 -1.42
N LYS A 202 -12.97 8.14 -0.68
CA LYS A 202 -12.78 6.70 -0.82
C LYS A 202 -13.07 6.25 -2.25
N LYS A 203 -14.18 6.69 -2.85
CA LYS A 203 -14.57 6.33 -4.23
C LYS A 203 -13.61 6.93 -5.26
N VAL A 204 -13.23 8.20 -5.09
CA VAL A 204 -12.25 8.87 -5.97
C VAL A 204 -10.90 8.13 -5.95
N LEU A 205 -10.35 7.82 -4.77
CA LEU A 205 -9.06 7.14 -4.63
C LEU A 205 -9.09 5.69 -5.12
N LEU A 206 -10.19 4.97 -4.88
CA LEU A 206 -10.39 3.63 -5.40
C LEU A 206 -10.44 3.65 -6.93
N LEU A 207 -11.26 4.52 -7.53
CA LEU A 207 -11.35 4.68 -8.98
C LEU A 207 -10.00 5.06 -9.59
N LEU A 208 -9.31 6.05 -9.02
CA LEU A 208 -7.98 6.46 -9.46
C LEU A 208 -6.99 5.28 -9.43
N TRP A 209 -7.02 4.48 -8.37
CA TRP A 209 -6.17 3.30 -8.27
C TRP A 209 -6.49 2.27 -9.36
N LYS A 210 -7.78 2.02 -9.64
CA LYS A 210 -8.19 1.07 -10.68
C LYS A 210 -7.88 1.55 -12.09
N VAL A 211 -8.03 2.85 -12.36
CA VAL A 211 -7.63 3.48 -13.62
C VAL A 211 -6.13 3.31 -13.84
N LEU A 212 -5.28 3.66 -12.86
CA LEU A 212 -3.83 3.48 -13.01
C LEU A 212 -3.41 2.01 -13.16
N LEU A 213 -4.10 1.08 -12.48
CA LEU A 213 -3.86 -0.36 -12.70
C LEU A 213 -4.23 -0.79 -14.12
N PHE A 214 -5.29 -0.21 -14.70
CA PHE A 214 -5.76 -0.58 -16.02
C PHE A 214 -4.87 0.00 -17.14
N THR A 215 -4.44 1.25 -16.99
CA THR A 215 -3.66 1.98 -18.01
C THR A 215 -2.17 1.71 -17.92
N LEU A 216 -1.58 1.67 -16.72
CA LEU A 216 -0.15 1.44 -16.53
C LEU A 216 0.20 -0.03 -16.28
N GLY A 217 -0.74 -0.83 -15.80
CA GLY A 217 -0.54 -2.22 -15.41
C GLY A 217 -0.20 -2.42 -13.93
N GLY A 218 -0.42 -3.64 -13.45
CA GLY A 218 -0.13 -4.09 -12.10
C GLY A 218 1.34 -4.44 -11.88
N PHE A 219 1.62 -5.18 -10.79
CA PHE A 219 3.00 -5.55 -10.46
C PHE A 219 3.57 -6.66 -11.32
N GLU A 220 2.73 -7.54 -11.87
CA GLU A 220 3.16 -8.64 -12.75
C GLU A 220 3.46 -8.09 -14.15
N GLU A 221 2.58 -7.25 -14.69
CA GLU A 221 2.76 -6.53 -15.95
C GLU A 221 3.99 -5.61 -15.89
N LEU A 222 4.17 -4.85 -14.80
CA LEU A 222 5.38 -4.05 -14.61
C LEU A 222 6.66 -4.90 -14.62
N GLN A 223 6.62 -6.10 -14.05
CA GLN A 223 7.77 -7.00 -14.04
C GLN A 223 8.04 -7.52 -15.46
N ALA A 224 7.01 -7.85 -16.24
CA ALA A 224 7.13 -8.21 -17.65
C ALA A 224 7.69 -7.06 -18.50
N MET A 225 7.16 -5.84 -18.35
CA MET A 225 7.67 -4.63 -19.01
C MET A 225 9.14 -4.39 -18.68
N LYS A 226 9.54 -4.61 -17.43
CA LYS A 226 10.94 -4.49 -17.01
C LYS A 226 11.84 -5.54 -17.65
N VAL A 227 11.37 -6.77 -17.85
CA VAL A 227 12.14 -7.81 -18.54
C VAL A 227 12.32 -7.41 -20.01
N ARG A 228 11.23 -7.05 -20.70
CA ARG A 228 11.26 -6.57 -22.08
C ARG A 228 12.21 -5.37 -22.27
N ARG A 229 12.12 -4.36 -21.40
CA ARG A 229 13.00 -3.18 -21.47
C ARG A 229 14.48 -3.52 -21.24
N ARG A 230 14.80 -4.60 -20.51
CA ARG A 230 16.18 -5.06 -20.38
C ARG A 230 16.68 -5.72 -21.66
N GLU A 231 15.83 -6.50 -22.32
CA GLU A 231 16.14 -7.12 -23.61
C GLU A 231 16.39 -6.05 -24.69
N GLU A 232 15.52 -5.04 -24.76
CA GLU A 232 15.67 -3.87 -25.66
C GLU A 232 17.00 -3.13 -25.44
N LEU A 233 17.49 -3.07 -24.20
CA LEU A 233 18.76 -2.43 -23.84
C LEU A 233 19.98 -3.39 -23.88
N GLY A 234 19.81 -4.63 -24.36
CA GLY A 234 20.89 -5.63 -24.40
C GLY A 234 21.43 -6.05 -23.02
N LEU A 235 20.65 -5.86 -21.96
CA LEU A 235 21.03 -6.22 -20.59
C LEU A 235 20.70 -7.69 -20.30
N PRO A 236 21.51 -8.40 -19.49
CA PRO A 236 21.24 -9.79 -19.15
C PRO A 236 19.89 -9.94 -18.40
N PRO A 237 19.23 -11.11 -18.50
CA PRO A 237 17.98 -11.35 -17.80
C PRO A 237 18.16 -11.19 -16.28
N LEU A 238 17.07 -10.90 -15.58
CA LEU A 238 17.10 -10.84 -14.12
C LEU A 238 17.35 -12.24 -13.58
N PRO A 239 18.33 -12.42 -12.66
CA PRO A 239 18.65 -13.76 -12.14
C PRO A 239 17.49 -14.37 -11.33
N GLU A 240 16.67 -13.53 -10.70
CA GLU A 240 15.61 -13.95 -9.79
C GLU A 240 14.44 -12.96 -9.83
N ASP A 241 13.21 -13.47 -9.81
CA ASP A 241 12.02 -12.67 -9.51
C ASP A 241 11.86 -12.49 -7.99
N SER A 242 11.89 -11.22 -7.57
CA SER A 242 11.76 -10.88 -6.15
C SER A 242 10.39 -11.25 -5.56
N ILE A 243 9.33 -11.33 -6.36
CA ILE A 243 8.00 -11.73 -5.89
C ILE A 243 8.00 -13.24 -5.62
N GLN A 244 8.48 -14.04 -6.58
CA GLN A 244 8.56 -15.50 -6.45
C GLN A 244 9.48 -15.94 -5.31
N VAL A 245 10.66 -15.34 -5.19
CA VAL A 245 11.59 -15.65 -4.09
C VAL A 245 10.93 -15.41 -2.73
N VAL A 246 10.21 -14.29 -2.57
CA VAL A 246 9.55 -13.95 -1.30
C VAL A 246 8.35 -14.85 -1.01
N ARG A 247 7.58 -15.28 -2.02
CA ARG A 247 6.51 -16.28 -1.84
C ARG A 247 7.05 -17.58 -1.25
N GLY A 248 8.28 -17.96 -1.62
CA GLY A 248 8.98 -19.13 -1.08
C GLY A 248 9.60 -18.96 0.32
N MET A 249 9.69 -17.73 0.84
CA MET A 249 10.36 -17.47 2.13
C MET A 249 9.45 -17.72 3.33
N ARG A 250 9.97 -18.43 4.33
CA ARG A 250 9.37 -18.44 5.68
C ARG A 250 9.66 -17.15 6.44
N ALA A 251 8.71 -16.70 7.24
CA ALA A 251 8.93 -15.61 8.19
C ALA A 251 10.02 -15.98 9.22
N ALA A 252 10.86 -15.01 9.59
CA ALA A 252 11.83 -15.14 10.67
C ALA A 252 11.13 -15.09 12.03
N SER A 253 11.67 -15.82 13.01
CA SER A 253 11.22 -15.71 14.40
C SER A 253 11.49 -14.29 14.93
N PRO A 254 10.54 -13.66 15.65
CA PRO A 254 10.74 -12.32 16.19
C PRO A 254 11.97 -12.26 17.11
N PRO A 255 12.72 -11.14 17.14
CA PRO A 255 13.71 -10.92 18.18
C PRO A 255 12.99 -10.78 19.53
N THR A 256 13.27 -11.67 20.48
CA THR A 256 12.80 -11.59 21.87
C THR A 256 13.23 -10.24 22.46
N TYR A 257 12.29 -9.42 22.93
CA TYR A 257 12.64 -8.19 23.65
C TYR A 257 13.01 -8.59 25.07
N THR A 258 14.26 -8.32 25.49
CA THR A 258 14.71 -8.53 26.87
C THR A 258 13.89 -7.76 27.91
N ILE A 259 13.17 -6.72 27.51
CA ILE A 259 12.27 -5.93 28.38
C ILE A 259 11.02 -6.73 28.77
N GLU A 260 10.49 -7.60 27.90
CA GLU A 260 9.31 -8.43 28.22
C GLU A 260 9.64 -9.54 29.23
N LEU A 261 10.88 -10.02 29.28
CA LEU A 261 11.34 -10.97 30.30
C LEU A 261 11.47 -10.32 31.69
N VAL A 262 11.86 -9.04 31.74
CA VAL A 262 11.95 -8.29 33.00
C VAL A 262 10.56 -7.95 33.54
N GLU A 263 9.61 -7.56 32.67
CA GLU A 263 8.22 -7.32 33.09
C GLU A 263 7.49 -8.62 33.48
N GLN A 264 7.73 -9.75 32.80
CA GLN A 264 7.17 -11.05 33.21
C GLN A 264 7.81 -11.60 34.49
N GLN A 265 9.13 -11.41 34.71
CA GLN A 265 9.77 -11.76 35.99
C GLN A 265 9.31 -10.86 37.14
N GLN A 266 9.10 -9.56 36.91
CA GLN A 266 8.57 -8.66 37.93
C GLN A 266 7.09 -8.96 38.27
N GLN A 267 6.27 -9.35 37.29
CA GLN A 267 4.89 -9.79 37.56
C GLN A 267 4.82 -11.15 38.28
N GLN A 268 5.71 -12.10 37.98
CA GLN A 268 5.80 -13.36 38.72
C GLN A 268 6.34 -13.17 40.15
N GLN A 269 7.31 -12.27 40.36
CA GLN A 269 7.79 -11.93 41.70
C GLN A 269 6.77 -11.13 42.53
N GLN A 270 5.91 -10.31 41.89
CA GLN A 270 4.82 -9.63 42.58
C GLN A 270 3.65 -10.57 42.94
N GLN A 271 3.38 -11.61 42.15
CA GLN A 271 2.35 -12.61 42.49
C GLN A 271 2.80 -13.57 43.61
N GLN A 272 4.10 -13.87 43.75
CA GLN A 272 4.61 -14.65 44.88
C GLN A 272 4.64 -13.86 46.20
N LYS A 273 4.86 -12.54 46.16
CA LYS A 273 4.85 -11.69 47.37
C LYS A 273 3.43 -11.36 47.90
N GLN A 274 2.36 -11.61 47.14
CA GLN A 274 0.98 -11.37 47.58
C GLN A 274 0.33 -12.54 48.34
N ARG A 275 0.97 -13.72 48.42
CA ARG A 275 0.44 -14.86 49.20
C ARG A 275 0.84 -14.85 50.68
N SER A 276 1.67 -13.91 51.12
CA SER A 276 2.17 -13.85 52.51
C SER A 276 2.11 -12.45 53.09
N HIS A 277 0.91 -11.89 53.26
CA HIS A 277 0.56 -11.02 54.40
C HIS A 277 -0.92 -10.67 54.38
N ARG A 278 -1.69 -11.32 55.27
CA ARG A 278 -3.02 -10.89 55.69
C ARG A 278 -2.88 -9.76 56.72
N SER A 279 -3.83 -8.81 56.67
CA SER A 279 -4.33 -7.97 57.77
C SER A 279 -3.65 -6.61 58.04
N ARG A 280 -4.28 -5.53 57.54
CA ARG A 280 -4.89 -4.39 58.28
C ARG A 280 -4.93 -3.11 57.42
N ARG A 281 -6.14 -2.58 57.18
CA ARG A 281 -6.44 -1.18 56.78
C ARG A 281 -6.55 -0.31 58.07
N PRO A 282 -6.50 1.05 58.07
CA PRO A 282 -7.16 1.92 57.08
C PRO A 282 -6.61 3.36 56.78
N LEU A 283 -7.19 3.94 55.72
CA LEU A 283 -7.64 5.33 55.43
C LEU A 283 -6.72 6.59 55.51
N MET A 284 -6.85 7.40 54.43
CA MET A 284 -6.85 8.88 54.25
C MET A 284 -5.86 9.32 53.17
N LYS A 285 -6.03 10.39 52.38
CA LYS A 285 -7.13 11.16 51.75
C LYS A 285 -6.38 12.17 50.85
N GLN A 286 -6.96 12.54 49.69
CA GLN A 286 -6.65 13.75 48.89
C GLN A 286 -5.24 13.90 48.29
N ASP A 287 -4.97 14.76 47.32
CA ASP A 287 -5.61 15.23 46.07
C ASP A 287 -4.54 16.15 45.44
N SER A 288 -4.72 16.49 44.15
CA SER A 288 -4.15 17.65 43.44
C SER A 288 -2.73 17.61 42.88
N LEU A 289 -2.72 17.50 41.54
CA LEU A 289 -2.25 18.49 40.54
C LEU A 289 -0.80 19.01 40.50
N ASP A 290 -0.35 19.06 39.24
CA ASP A 290 0.62 19.93 38.58
C ASP A 290 2.12 19.63 38.74
N ILE A 291 2.79 19.39 37.60
CA ILE A 291 3.67 20.34 36.90
C ILE A 291 4.62 19.56 35.97
N TYR A 292 4.50 19.86 34.68
CA TYR A 292 5.52 19.65 33.66
C TYR A 292 6.85 20.31 34.10
N ASN A 293 7.97 19.57 34.11
CA ASN A 293 9.12 19.97 33.30
C ASN A 293 10.27 18.97 33.26
N GLU A 294 10.90 19.00 32.09
CA GLU A 294 12.01 18.25 31.54
C GLU A 294 13.27 18.26 32.41
N ARG A 295 14.06 17.18 32.35
CA ARG A 295 15.52 17.23 32.45
C ARG A 295 16.18 16.14 31.61
N ASP A 296 17.06 16.60 30.73
CA ASP A 296 17.88 15.91 29.73
C ASP A 296 19.19 15.41 30.37
N PRO A 297 19.54 14.11 30.32
CA PRO A 297 20.68 13.56 31.07
C PRO A 297 21.95 13.37 30.21
N PHE A 298 22.40 14.40 29.50
CA PHE A 298 23.75 14.43 28.90
C PHE A 298 24.46 15.77 29.15
N LYS A 299 25.09 15.89 30.32
CA LYS A 299 26.30 16.71 30.48
C LYS A 299 27.34 15.93 31.28
N ASN A 300 28.52 15.85 30.68
CA ASN A 300 29.76 15.29 31.21
C ASN A 300 30.23 16.09 32.43
N ASP A 301 30.92 15.42 33.36
CA ASP A 301 32.19 15.91 33.84
C ASP A 301 33.10 14.76 34.29
N GLU A 302 34.39 14.92 34.03
CA GLU A 302 35.48 13.98 34.24
C GLU A 302 35.91 13.92 35.72
N GLY A 303 36.62 12.84 36.09
CA GLY A 303 37.64 12.93 37.15
C GLY A 303 37.83 11.67 38.02
N GLY A 304 38.81 10.84 37.63
CA GLY A 304 39.75 10.12 38.52
C GLY A 304 39.23 9.02 39.45
N VAL A 305 40.02 8.09 39.99
CA VAL A 305 41.40 7.58 39.86
C VAL A 305 41.39 6.34 40.79
N ASP A 306 42.04 5.23 40.37
CA ASP A 306 42.58 4.10 41.18
C ASP A 306 41.61 3.27 42.06
N GLU A 307 41.79 1.97 42.37
CA GLU A 307 42.87 0.98 42.26
C GLU A 307 42.24 -0.41 42.58
N GLU A 308 42.83 -1.50 42.07
CA GLU A 308 43.12 -2.82 42.70
C GLU A 308 42.04 -3.57 43.54
N GLU A 309 41.99 -4.90 43.71
CA GLU A 309 42.56 -6.14 43.17
C GLU A 309 41.76 -7.30 43.85
N ASN A 310 42.01 -8.54 43.43
CA ASN A 310 41.77 -9.84 44.09
C ASN A 310 40.43 -10.59 43.94
N ASP A 311 40.50 -11.72 43.21
CA ASP A 311 40.62 -13.11 43.70
C ASP A 311 39.64 -13.55 44.82
N ASP A 312 39.02 -14.73 44.85
CA ASP A 312 39.42 -16.06 44.38
C ASP A 312 38.18 -17.00 44.35
N VAL A 313 38.26 -17.98 43.45
CA VAL A 313 37.97 -19.43 43.58
C VAL A 313 36.98 -19.94 44.64
N ASP A 314 35.94 -20.71 44.25
CA ASP A 314 35.84 -22.16 44.59
C ASP A 314 34.70 -22.91 43.84
N SER A 315 34.95 -24.21 43.72
CA SER A 315 34.35 -25.29 42.93
C SER A 315 33.09 -25.93 43.53
N GLY A 316 32.44 -26.82 42.75
CA GLY A 316 31.52 -27.87 43.22
C GLY A 316 30.25 -27.96 42.37
N MET A 317 30.19 -28.74 41.28
CA MET A 317 30.07 -30.21 41.17
C MET A 317 28.62 -30.73 41.34
N GLU A 318 28.22 -31.59 40.38
CA GLU A 318 27.02 -32.46 40.30
C GLU A 318 25.70 -31.73 40.00
N GLY A 319 24.78 -32.19 39.14
CA GLY A 319 24.45 -33.50 38.58
C GLY A 319 22.91 -33.50 38.40
N GLU A 320 22.38 -34.38 37.54
CA GLU A 320 20.94 -34.62 37.28
C GLU A 320 20.17 -33.65 36.35
N LEU A 321 19.21 -34.06 35.53
CA LEU A 321 18.75 -35.34 34.96
C LEU A 321 17.82 -34.95 33.81
N ASP A 322 17.90 -35.71 32.72
CA ASP A 322 17.06 -35.60 31.53
C ASP A 322 15.63 -36.06 31.86
N LEU A 323 14.62 -35.24 31.56
CA LEU A 323 13.20 -35.63 31.63
C LEU A 323 12.48 -35.28 30.32
N MET A 324 12.25 -36.36 29.56
CA MET A 324 11.36 -36.44 28.42
C MET A 324 9.92 -36.11 28.83
N GLU A 325 9.26 -35.17 28.15
CA GLU A 325 7.79 -35.09 28.13
C GLU A 325 7.24 -35.65 26.82
N ARG A 326 6.46 -36.73 26.97
CA ARG A 326 5.63 -37.36 25.94
C ARG A 326 4.50 -36.43 25.53
N ASP A 327 4.48 -36.03 24.26
CA ASP A 327 3.27 -35.49 23.63
C ASP A 327 2.28 -36.63 23.29
N THR A 328 1.05 -36.48 23.76
CA THR A 328 -0.11 -37.32 23.51
C THR A 328 -0.55 -37.22 22.05
N ILE A 329 -0.59 -38.38 21.38
CA ILE A 329 -1.03 -38.55 20.00
C ILE A 329 -2.56 -38.45 19.92
N ILE A 330 -3.09 -37.46 19.18
CA ILE A 330 -4.44 -37.49 18.62
C ILE A 330 -4.28 -37.57 17.09
N PRO A 331 -4.77 -38.61 16.40
CA PRO A 331 -4.64 -38.72 14.95
C PRO A 331 -5.73 -37.90 14.25
N VAL A 332 -5.35 -36.82 13.57
CA VAL A 332 -6.23 -36.10 12.63
C VAL A 332 -6.05 -36.71 11.24
N MET A 333 -7.15 -37.17 10.64
CA MET A 333 -7.19 -37.74 9.28
C MET A 333 -6.78 -36.70 8.22
N PRO A 334 -6.12 -37.12 7.12
CA PRO A 334 -5.61 -36.19 6.12
C PRO A 334 -6.70 -35.75 5.13
N ALA A 335 -7.06 -34.47 5.17
CA ALA A 335 -7.74 -33.82 4.05
C ALA A 335 -6.78 -33.76 2.84
N GLN A 336 -7.22 -34.30 1.70
CA GLN A 336 -6.50 -34.32 0.43
C GLN A 336 -6.15 -32.87 0.00
N ARG A 337 -4.88 -32.49 0.14
CA ARG A 337 -4.34 -31.27 -0.49
C ARG A 337 -3.85 -31.62 -1.89
N LEU A 338 -4.33 -30.87 -2.87
CA LEU A 338 -3.82 -30.87 -4.26
C LEU A 338 -2.29 -30.67 -4.27
N PRO A 339 -1.56 -31.21 -5.27
CA PRO A 339 -0.10 -31.19 -5.27
C PRO A 339 0.40 -29.75 -5.48
N ILE A 340 0.95 -29.14 -4.44
CA ILE A 340 1.80 -27.97 -4.58
C ILE A 340 3.13 -28.50 -5.09
N ASP A 341 3.50 -28.11 -6.32
CA ASP A 341 4.85 -28.30 -6.84
C ASP A 341 5.86 -27.84 -5.79
N ARG A 342 6.55 -28.80 -5.18
CA ARG A 342 7.61 -28.52 -4.21
C ARG A 342 8.79 -27.97 -4.99
N VAL A 343 8.85 -26.64 -5.09
CA VAL A 343 10.06 -25.94 -5.52
C VAL A 343 11.18 -26.29 -4.53
N SER A 344 12.10 -27.13 -4.98
CA SER A 344 13.33 -27.46 -4.26
C SER A 344 14.22 -26.22 -4.19
N PHE A 345 14.53 -25.75 -2.98
CA PHE A 345 15.51 -24.68 -2.81
C PHE A 345 16.92 -25.27 -2.84
N PRO A 346 17.87 -24.67 -3.58
CA PRO A 346 19.28 -25.04 -3.46
C PRO A 346 19.74 -24.85 -2.00
N LYS A 347 20.73 -25.65 -1.57
CA LYS A 347 21.47 -25.41 -0.31
C LYS A 347 22.22 -24.07 -0.43
N GLY A 348 21.58 -22.94 -0.08
CA GLY A 348 22.17 -21.61 -0.22
C GLY A 348 21.27 -20.48 0.26
N LEU A 349 21.83 -19.26 0.31
CA LEU A 349 21.05 -18.04 0.58
C LEU A 349 20.06 -17.77 -0.57
N PRO A 350 18.92 -17.14 -0.29
CA PRO A 350 17.85 -16.98 -1.28
C PRO A 350 18.12 -15.91 -2.35
N TRP A 351 19.30 -15.29 -2.34
CA TRP A 351 19.63 -14.20 -3.25
C TRP A 351 21.06 -14.33 -3.77
N ALA A 352 21.21 -14.26 -5.08
CA ALA A 352 22.51 -14.00 -5.71
C ALA A 352 23.03 -12.60 -5.30
N PRO A 353 24.33 -12.47 -4.97
CA PRO A 353 24.93 -11.19 -4.62
C PRO A 353 24.97 -10.26 -5.83
N LYS A 354 24.99 -8.94 -5.57
CA LYS A 354 25.06 -7.91 -6.61
C LYS A 354 26.18 -6.91 -6.35
N VAL A 355 26.90 -6.57 -7.41
CA VAL A 355 27.96 -5.56 -7.41
C VAL A 355 27.60 -4.45 -8.38
N ARG A 356 27.76 -3.18 -8.01
CA ARG A 356 27.62 -2.05 -8.93
C ARG A 356 28.97 -1.67 -9.52
N GLN A 357 28.94 -0.95 -10.64
CA GLN A 357 30.14 -0.37 -11.24
C GLN A 357 30.94 0.47 -10.23
N LYS A 358 30.29 1.39 -9.50
CA LYS A 358 30.93 2.20 -8.43
C LYS A 358 31.57 1.38 -7.32
N ASP A 359 31.04 0.18 -7.05
CA ASP A 359 31.60 -0.69 -6.01
C ASP A 359 32.93 -1.33 -6.51
N ILE A 360 33.07 -1.56 -7.83
CA ILE A 360 34.30 -2.02 -8.49
C ILE A 360 35.32 -0.89 -8.56
N GLU A 361 34.89 0.31 -8.97
CA GLU A 361 35.73 1.51 -9.03
C GLU A 361 36.35 1.80 -7.67
N HIS A 362 35.54 1.86 -6.61
CA HIS A 362 36.03 2.11 -5.26
C HIS A 362 37.03 1.05 -4.77
N PHE A 363 36.77 -0.23 -5.07
CA PHE A 363 37.69 -1.32 -4.73
C PHE A 363 39.04 -1.17 -5.45
N LEU A 364 39.02 -0.82 -6.73
CA LEU A 364 40.22 -0.60 -7.54
C LEU A 364 40.97 0.66 -7.13
N GLU A 365 40.28 1.76 -6.85
CA GLU A 365 40.88 2.99 -6.34
C GLU A 365 41.59 2.72 -5.01
N ALA A 366 40.91 2.10 -4.04
CA ALA A 366 41.52 1.75 -2.75
C ALA A 366 42.74 0.83 -2.92
N SER A 367 42.65 -0.14 -3.83
CA SER A 367 43.74 -1.08 -4.13
C SER A 367 44.93 -0.37 -4.79
N ARG A 368 44.69 0.44 -5.83
CA ARG A 368 45.75 1.18 -6.54
C ARG A 368 46.41 2.20 -5.64
N ASN A 369 45.65 2.90 -4.81
CA ASN A 369 46.22 3.85 -3.85
C ASN A 369 47.10 3.14 -2.82
N LYS A 370 46.70 1.94 -2.37
CA LYS A 370 47.47 1.14 -1.41
C LYS A 370 48.76 0.56 -2.00
N PHE A 371 48.73 0.05 -3.23
CA PHE A 371 49.85 -0.71 -3.81
C PHE A 371 50.71 0.08 -4.79
N ILE A 372 50.15 1.09 -5.44
CA ILE A 372 50.79 1.84 -6.54
C ILE A 372 50.91 3.34 -6.21
N GLY A 373 50.03 3.89 -5.36
CA GLY A 373 50.08 5.27 -4.88
C GLY A 373 49.45 6.32 -5.80
N PHE A 374 48.75 5.91 -6.86
CA PHE A 374 47.94 6.80 -7.71
C PHE A 374 46.64 6.13 -8.15
N THR A 375 45.66 6.93 -8.58
CA THR A 375 44.34 6.45 -9.06
C THR A 375 44.15 6.75 -10.54
N LEU A 376 43.38 5.92 -11.23
CA LEU A 376 43.06 6.05 -12.66
C LEU A 376 41.59 6.47 -12.90
N GLY A 377 40.95 7.06 -11.89
CA GLY A 377 39.53 7.45 -11.92
C GLY A 377 38.61 6.26 -12.28
N GLN A 378 37.80 6.43 -13.33
CA GLN A 378 36.76 5.48 -13.74
C GLN A 378 37.28 4.21 -14.46
N ASP A 379 38.59 4.06 -14.61
CA ASP A 379 39.15 2.87 -15.25
C ASP A 379 38.92 1.61 -14.38
N THR A 380 38.23 0.61 -14.95
CA THR A 380 37.99 -0.68 -14.29
C THR A 380 38.67 -1.86 -14.97
N GLU A 381 39.50 -1.60 -16.00
CA GLU A 381 40.17 -2.64 -16.78
C GLU A 381 41.65 -2.79 -16.44
N THR A 382 42.36 -1.70 -16.12
CA THR A 382 43.82 -1.76 -15.89
C THR A 382 44.15 -2.36 -14.53
N LEU A 383 44.70 -3.58 -14.52
CA LEU A 383 45.13 -4.26 -13.29
C LEU A 383 46.66 -4.32 -13.12
N ILE A 384 47.40 -3.70 -14.04
CA ILE A 384 48.87 -3.73 -14.04
C ILE A 384 49.39 -3.13 -12.72
N GLY A 385 50.36 -3.81 -12.10
CA GLY A 385 50.95 -3.40 -10.82
C GLY A 385 50.17 -3.86 -9.58
N LEU A 386 49.01 -4.50 -9.73
CA LEU A 386 48.25 -5.04 -8.60
C LEU A 386 48.60 -6.52 -8.33
N PRO A 387 48.60 -6.98 -7.06
CA PRO A 387 48.78 -8.38 -6.72
C PRO A 387 47.71 -9.32 -7.31
N ARG A 388 48.08 -10.57 -7.61
CA ARG A 388 47.17 -11.61 -8.15
C ARG A 388 45.84 -11.76 -7.38
N PRO A 389 45.79 -11.74 -6.02
CA PRO A 389 44.52 -11.81 -5.31
C PRO A 389 43.54 -10.68 -5.65
N ILE A 390 44.04 -9.50 -6.02
CA ILE A 390 43.21 -8.37 -6.46
C ILE A 390 42.62 -8.65 -7.83
N HIS A 391 43.39 -9.28 -8.73
CA HIS A 391 42.88 -9.69 -10.04
C HIS A 391 41.72 -10.68 -9.91
N GLU A 392 41.87 -11.68 -9.03
CA GLU A 392 40.81 -12.66 -8.73
C GLU A 392 39.58 -12.00 -8.11
N SER A 393 39.79 -11.05 -7.20
CA SER A 393 38.72 -10.26 -6.59
C SER A 393 37.96 -9.44 -7.64
N VAL A 394 38.66 -8.71 -8.52
CA VAL A 394 38.04 -7.93 -9.61
C VAL A 394 37.28 -8.84 -10.57
N LYS A 395 37.84 -9.99 -10.94
CA LYS A 395 37.16 -10.98 -11.79
C LYS A 395 35.83 -11.42 -11.15
N THR A 396 35.85 -11.73 -9.86
CA THR A 396 34.66 -12.14 -9.10
C THR A 396 33.62 -11.01 -9.00
N LEU A 397 34.08 -9.77 -8.77
CA LEU A 397 33.22 -8.59 -8.72
C LEU A 397 32.56 -8.33 -10.08
N LYS A 398 33.31 -8.43 -11.18
CA LYS A 398 32.79 -8.29 -12.55
C LYS A 398 31.77 -9.38 -12.90
N GLN A 399 31.98 -10.62 -12.45
CA GLN A 399 31.01 -11.72 -12.66
C GLN A 399 29.64 -11.44 -12.03
N HIS A 400 29.61 -10.72 -10.90
CA HIS A 400 28.38 -10.35 -10.19
C HIS A 400 27.93 -8.90 -10.46
N LYS A 401 28.48 -8.26 -11.50
CA LYS A 401 28.12 -6.90 -11.89
C LYS A 401 26.66 -6.87 -12.34
N TYR A 402 25.85 -6.07 -11.67
CA TYR A 402 24.46 -5.84 -12.03
C TYR A 402 24.30 -4.41 -12.54
N VAL A 403 23.93 -4.28 -13.81
CA VAL A 403 23.54 -3.01 -14.43
C VAL A 403 22.02 -2.89 -14.41
N SER A 404 21.53 -1.82 -13.79
CA SER A 404 20.11 -1.50 -13.78
C SER A 404 19.72 -0.61 -14.96
N ILE A 405 18.44 -0.66 -15.36
CA ILE A 405 17.89 0.25 -16.38
C ILE A 405 18.15 1.71 -15.99
N SER A 406 18.01 2.03 -14.70
CA SER A 406 18.30 3.37 -14.18
C SER A 406 19.76 3.79 -14.37
N ASP A 407 20.71 2.85 -14.32
CA ASP A 407 22.14 3.20 -14.55
C ASP A 407 22.39 3.50 -16.03
N VAL A 408 21.69 2.82 -16.95
CA VAL A 408 21.73 3.12 -18.38
C VAL A 408 21.12 4.49 -18.66
N GLN A 409 19.94 4.77 -18.10
CA GLN A 409 19.27 6.07 -18.23
C GLN A 409 20.14 7.23 -17.74
N ILE A 410 20.74 7.12 -16.54
CA ILE A 410 21.65 8.16 -16.03
C ILE A 410 22.83 8.38 -16.98
N LYS A 411 23.42 7.29 -17.51
CA LYS A 411 24.57 7.39 -18.42
C LYS A 411 24.20 8.07 -19.74
N ASN A 412 23.03 7.77 -20.30
CA ASN A 412 22.53 8.42 -21.52
C ASN A 412 22.35 9.93 -21.30
N GLU A 413 21.78 10.32 -20.16
CA GLU A 413 21.60 11.73 -19.79
C GLU A 413 22.94 12.46 -19.58
N GLU A 414 23.92 11.80 -18.93
CA GLU A 414 25.29 12.33 -18.79
C GLU A 414 26.01 12.48 -20.15
N GLU A 415 25.68 11.65 -21.14
CA GLU A 415 26.21 11.76 -22.51
C GLU A 415 25.52 12.89 -23.29
N LEU A 416 24.20 13.02 -23.13
CA LEU A 416 23.41 14.10 -23.72
C LEU A 416 23.88 15.48 -23.21
N GLU A 417 24.11 15.62 -21.91
CA GLU A 417 24.62 16.86 -21.29
C GLU A 417 26.00 17.25 -21.83
N LYS A 418 26.86 16.27 -22.16
CA LYS A 418 28.20 16.52 -22.71
C LYS A 418 28.18 16.92 -24.17
N CYS A 419 27.24 16.42 -24.96
CA CYS A 419 27.21 16.58 -26.42
C CYS A 419 25.80 16.91 -26.95
N PRO A 420 25.15 17.99 -26.46
CA PRO A 420 23.74 18.27 -26.77
C PRO A 420 23.51 18.56 -28.26
N MET A 421 24.44 19.28 -28.90
CA MET A 421 24.32 19.66 -30.32
C MET A 421 24.51 18.48 -31.27
N SER A 422 25.19 17.41 -30.84
CA SER A 422 25.53 16.27 -31.70
C SER A 422 24.50 15.14 -31.62
N LEU A 423 23.81 15.01 -30.48
CA LEU A 423 22.85 13.93 -30.23
C LEU A 423 21.41 14.30 -30.65
N GLY A 424 21.13 15.59 -30.85
CA GLY A 424 19.81 16.06 -31.28
C GLY A 424 18.75 15.99 -30.18
N GLU A 425 17.49 16.20 -30.56
CA GLU A 425 16.35 16.00 -29.65
C GLU A 425 16.08 14.50 -29.47
N GLU A 426 15.87 14.06 -28.23
CA GLU A 426 15.49 12.68 -27.95
C GLU A 426 14.04 12.42 -28.39
N GLU A 427 13.82 11.41 -29.23
CA GLU A 427 12.49 10.93 -29.54
C GLU A 427 11.90 10.16 -28.34
N VAL A 428 11.14 10.86 -27.50
CA VAL A 428 10.49 10.26 -26.35
C VAL A 428 9.22 9.53 -26.80
N GLN A 429 9.19 8.22 -26.57
CA GLN A 429 8.01 7.39 -26.86
C GLN A 429 6.81 7.82 -25.99
N GLU A 430 5.68 8.16 -26.63
CA GLU A 430 4.42 8.49 -25.93
C GLU A 430 3.75 7.24 -25.36
N THR A 431 4.29 6.71 -24.27
CA THR A 431 3.67 5.64 -23.49
C THR A 431 2.58 6.20 -22.57
N PRO A 432 1.60 5.39 -22.12
CA PRO A 432 0.61 5.82 -21.11
C PRO A 432 1.26 6.40 -19.83
N CYS A 433 2.43 5.89 -19.45
CA CYS A 433 3.19 6.39 -18.30
C CYS A 433 3.78 7.78 -18.57
N GLU A 434 4.30 8.00 -19.77
CA GLU A 434 4.86 9.30 -20.17
C GLU A 434 3.78 10.36 -20.28
N VAL A 435 2.66 10.05 -20.94
CA VAL A 435 1.52 10.95 -21.08
C VAL A 435 0.99 11.37 -19.71
N LEU A 436 0.84 10.41 -18.79
CA LEU A 436 0.44 10.71 -17.41
C LEU A 436 1.48 11.58 -16.68
N TYR A 437 2.78 11.26 -16.79
CA TYR A 437 3.82 12.03 -16.11
C TYR A 437 3.85 13.48 -16.61
N ARG A 438 3.81 13.69 -17.92
CA ARG A 438 3.76 15.01 -18.57
C ARG A 438 2.58 15.82 -18.08
N ALA A 439 1.39 15.21 -18.05
CA ALA A 439 0.18 15.87 -17.59
C ALA A 439 0.25 16.21 -16.08
N MET A 440 0.86 15.36 -15.27
CA MET A 440 1.03 15.61 -13.84
C MET A 440 2.14 16.62 -13.51
N LEU A 441 3.10 16.86 -14.40
CA LEU A 441 4.39 17.48 -14.08
C LEU A 441 4.28 18.80 -13.30
N TYR A 442 3.46 19.73 -13.78
CA TYR A 442 3.32 21.07 -13.18
C TYR A 442 2.70 21.04 -11.78
N ASN A 443 1.75 20.13 -11.55
CA ASN A 443 1.00 20.02 -10.28
C ASN A 443 1.44 18.82 -9.43
N LEU A 444 2.53 18.15 -9.81
CA LEU A 444 3.01 16.94 -9.15
C LEU A 444 3.26 17.15 -7.64
N PRO A 445 3.89 18.25 -7.17
CA PRO A 445 4.07 18.49 -5.75
C PRO A 445 2.73 18.52 -4.99
N GLN A 446 1.73 19.19 -5.56
CA GLN A 446 0.40 19.32 -4.97
C GLN A 446 -0.29 17.96 -4.88
N TYR A 447 -0.22 17.14 -5.94
CA TYR A 447 -0.76 15.78 -5.92
C TYR A 447 -0.10 14.91 -4.84
N MET A 448 1.24 14.97 -4.71
CA MET A 448 1.96 14.21 -3.70
C MET A 448 1.59 14.67 -2.28
N ILE A 449 1.51 15.98 -2.04
CA ILE A 449 1.11 16.54 -0.75
C ILE A 449 -0.34 16.15 -0.41
N ALA A 450 -1.26 16.24 -1.36
CA ALA A 450 -2.67 15.91 -1.15
C ALA A 450 -2.84 14.43 -0.75
N LEU A 451 -2.20 13.50 -1.46
CA LEU A 451 -2.21 12.08 -1.09
C LEU A 451 -1.65 11.86 0.33
N LEU A 452 -0.58 12.54 0.71
CA LEU A 452 0.01 12.40 2.07
C LEU A 452 -0.86 13.03 3.16
N LYS A 453 -1.57 14.14 2.87
CA LYS A 453 -2.54 14.74 3.79
C LYS A 453 -3.69 13.79 4.08
N ILE A 454 -4.26 13.16 3.05
CA ILE A 454 -5.33 12.16 3.24
C ILE A 454 -4.80 10.93 3.99
N LEU A 455 -3.59 10.47 3.68
CA LEU A 455 -2.95 9.36 4.39
C LEU A 455 -2.76 9.67 5.89
N LEU A 456 -2.40 10.90 6.23
CA LEU A 456 -2.27 11.35 7.62
C LEU A 456 -3.63 11.35 8.34
N ALA A 457 -4.68 11.87 7.71
CA ALA A 457 -6.04 11.88 8.27
C ALA A 457 -6.61 10.46 8.47
N ALA A 458 -6.23 9.52 7.60
CA ALA A 458 -6.62 8.11 7.70
C ALA A 458 -5.71 7.29 8.63
N ALA A 459 -4.62 7.85 9.14
CA ALA A 459 -3.71 7.13 10.01
C ALA A 459 -4.41 6.77 11.34
N PRO A 460 -4.21 5.55 11.90
CA PRO A 460 -4.94 5.13 13.09
C PRO A 460 -4.55 5.92 14.35
N THR A 461 -3.40 6.59 14.33
CA THR A 461 -2.93 7.47 15.41
C THR A 461 -3.45 8.90 15.29
N SER A 462 -4.24 9.24 14.26
CA SER A 462 -4.78 10.59 14.14
C SER A 462 -5.92 10.83 15.14
N LYS A 463 -5.88 11.98 15.83
CA LYS A 463 -6.94 12.43 16.72
C LYS A 463 -7.90 13.31 15.93
N ALA A 464 -9.21 13.09 16.08
CA ALA A 464 -10.26 13.82 15.34
C ALA A 464 -10.23 15.36 15.47
N LYS A 465 -9.61 15.91 16.53
CA LYS A 465 -9.48 17.36 16.74
C LYS A 465 -8.31 18.01 15.99
N THR A 466 -7.42 17.23 15.36
CA THR A 466 -6.19 17.75 14.73
C THR A 466 -6.18 17.61 13.20
N ASP A 467 -7.23 17.05 12.62
CA ASP A 467 -7.28 16.80 11.18
C ASP A 467 -7.74 18.06 10.43
N SER A 468 -6.91 18.54 9.50
CA SER A 468 -7.23 19.69 8.63
C SER A 468 -8.27 19.37 7.56
N ILE A 469 -8.65 18.09 7.40
CA ILE A 469 -9.59 17.59 6.38
C ILE A 469 -10.50 16.52 6.98
N ASN A 470 -11.78 16.52 6.61
CA ASN A 470 -12.75 15.52 7.05
C ASN A 470 -12.92 14.41 6.01
N ILE A 471 -12.20 13.30 6.19
CA ILE A 471 -12.28 12.13 5.29
C ILE A 471 -13.52 11.24 5.52
N LEU A 472 -14.36 11.55 6.52
CA LEU A 472 -15.48 10.69 6.94
C LEU A 472 -16.83 11.10 6.34
N ALA A 473 -16.87 12.18 5.55
CA ALA A 473 -18.09 12.65 4.90
C ALA A 473 -18.80 11.56 4.05
N ASP A 474 -18.05 10.61 3.49
CA ASP A 474 -18.55 9.48 2.66
C ASP A 474 -18.91 8.22 3.48
N VAL A 475 -19.12 8.36 4.79
CA VAL A 475 -19.60 7.27 5.67
C VAL A 475 -20.65 7.76 6.66
N LEU A 476 -20.55 9.02 7.10
CA LEU A 476 -21.46 9.55 8.10
C LEU A 476 -22.90 9.62 7.56
N PRO A 477 -23.88 9.02 8.25
CA PRO A 477 -25.28 9.13 7.89
C PRO A 477 -25.80 10.56 8.14
N GLU A 478 -26.93 10.90 7.53
CA GLU A 478 -27.60 12.18 7.77
C GLU A 478 -28.15 12.26 9.21
N GLU A 479 -28.74 11.16 9.68
CA GLU A 479 -29.18 11.01 11.07
C GLU A 479 -28.20 10.11 11.85
N MET A 480 -27.72 10.61 12.98
CA MET A 480 -26.79 9.85 13.83
C MET A 480 -27.51 8.67 14.50
N PRO A 481 -26.82 7.52 14.64
CA PRO A 481 -27.43 6.33 15.20
C PRO A 481 -27.85 6.54 16.65
N ILE A 482 -29.10 6.16 16.97
CA ILE A 482 -29.68 6.26 18.31
C ILE A 482 -29.43 5.01 19.16
N THR A 483 -29.17 3.87 18.53
CA THR A 483 -28.94 2.60 19.23
C THR A 483 -27.45 2.28 19.35
N VAL A 484 -27.09 1.51 20.39
CA VAL A 484 -25.72 1.01 20.60
C VAL A 484 -25.28 0.16 19.40
N LEU A 485 -26.16 -0.71 18.89
CA LEU A 485 -25.86 -1.60 17.77
C LEU A 485 -25.54 -0.82 16.49
N GLN A 486 -26.37 0.18 16.13
CA GLN A 486 -26.11 1.02 14.96
C GLN A 486 -24.84 1.86 15.14
N SER A 487 -24.54 2.31 16.36
CA SER A 487 -23.31 3.02 16.69
C SER A 487 -22.07 2.12 16.54
N MET A 488 -22.16 0.85 16.95
CA MET A 488 -21.10 -0.15 16.73
C MET A 488 -20.89 -0.42 15.24
N LYS A 489 -21.97 -0.63 14.46
CA LYS A 489 -21.92 -0.79 13.00
C LYS A 489 -21.22 0.40 12.34
N LEU A 490 -21.58 1.63 12.72
CA LEU A 490 -20.96 2.84 12.20
C LEU A 490 -19.46 2.92 12.56
N GLY A 491 -19.10 2.58 13.80
CA GLY A 491 -17.69 2.56 14.24
C GLY A 491 -16.83 1.58 13.43
N ILE A 492 -17.36 0.39 13.14
CA ILE A 492 -16.71 -0.60 12.28
C ILE A 492 -16.51 -0.04 10.85
N ASP A 493 -17.55 0.56 10.28
CA ASP A 493 -17.51 1.11 8.92
C ASP A 493 -16.55 2.30 8.78
N VAL A 494 -16.50 3.20 9.78
CA VAL A 494 -15.54 4.31 9.85
C VAL A 494 -14.10 3.79 9.86
N ASN A 495 -13.82 2.75 10.66
CA ASN A 495 -12.48 2.16 10.67
C ASN A 495 -12.17 1.49 9.33
N ARG A 496 -13.09 0.69 8.79
CA ARG A 496 -12.96 0.06 7.46
C ARG A 496 -12.68 1.09 6.36
N HIS A 497 -13.35 2.23 6.42
CA HIS A 497 -13.15 3.34 5.48
C HIS A 497 -11.72 3.88 5.53
N LYS A 498 -11.18 4.13 6.73
CA LYS A 498 -9.78 4.53 6.91
C LYS A 498 -8.82 3.48 6.34
N GLU A 499 -9.07 2.20 6.60
CA GLU A 499 -8.23 1.10 6.06
C GLU A 499 -8.20 1.10 4.52
N ILE A 500 -9.37 1.26 3.88
CA ILE A 500 -9.49 1.30 2.41
C ILE A 500 -8.76 2.51 1.83
N ILE A 501 -8.86 3.68 2.48
CA ILE A 501 -8.13 4.89 2.05
C ILE A 501 -6.61 4.67 2.14
N VAL A 502 -6.10 4.20 3.29
CA VAL A 502 -4.66 3.92 3.48
C VAL A 502 -4.16 2.91 2.44
N LYS A 503 -4.95 1.86 2.19
CA LYS A 503 -4.66 0.85 1.18
C LYS A 503 -4.55 1.46 -0.21
N SER A 504 -5.53 2.27 -0.61
CA SER A 504 -5.57 2.90 -1.93
C SER A 504 -4.39 3.85 -2.13
N ILE A 505 -4.12 4.74 -1.17
CA ILE A 505 -3.01 5.70 -1.26
C ILE A 505 -1.65 5.00 -1.28
N SER A 506 -1.45 4.00 -0.41
CA SER A 506 -0.19 3.24 -0.40
C SER A 506 0.05 2.47 -1.70
N ALA A 507 -1.00 1.98 -2.35
CA ALA A 507 -0.92 1.34 -3.66
C ALA A 507 -0.60 2.36 -4.77
N LEU A 508 -1.32 3.49 -4.80
CA LEU A 508 -1.11 4.59 -5.75
C LEU A 508 0.33 5.09 -5.73
N LEU A 509 0.82 5.50 -4.56
CA LEU A 509 2.19 6.01 -4.40
C LEU A 509 3.23 4.97 -4.84
N LEU A 510 3.02 3.68 -4.50
CA LEU A 510 3.96 2.64 -4.88
C LEU A 510 3.93 2.32 -6.38
N LEU A 511 2.77 2.37 -7.02
CA LEU A 511 2.62 2.20 -8.47
C LEU A 511 3.31 3.34 -9.22
N LEU A 512 3.03 4.61 -8.87
CA LEU A 512 3.68 5.78 -9.47
C LEU A 512 5.22 5.70 -9.33
N LEU A 513 5.73 5.45 -8.12
CA LEU A 513 7.18 5.31 -7.87
C LEU A 513 7.83 4.12 -8.60
N LYS A 514 7.05 3.20 -9.15
CA LYS A 514 7.55 2.04 -9.89
C LYS A 514 7.51 2.27 -11.38
N HIS A 515 6.36 2.71 -11.90
CA HIS A 515 6.17 3.01 -13.31
C HIS A 515 7.04 4.18 -13.74
N PHE A 516 7.03 5.31 -13.02
CA PHE A 516 7.93 6.42 -13.33
C PHE A 516 9.40 6.03 -13.27
N LYS A 517 9.81 5.13 -12.36
CA LYS A 517 11.20 4.65 -12.32
C LYS A 517 11.57 3.78 -13.53
N LEU A 518 10.62 2.99 -14.03
CA LEU A 518 10.85 2.17 -15.21
C LEU A 518 10.89 3.04 -16.47
N ASN A 519 9.99 4.01 -16.55
CA ASN A 519 9.89 4.99 -17.62
C ASN A 519 11.16 5.86 -17.67
N HIS A 520 11.45 6.61 -16.61
CA HIS A 520 12.71 7.35 -16.48
C HIS A 520 13.17 7.59 -15.03
N ILE A 521 14.46 7.39 -14.75
CA ILE A 521 15.02 7.55 -13.40
C ILE A 521 14.82 8.95 -12.80
N TYR A 522 14.90 10.01 -13.60
CA TYR A 522 14.69 11.38 -13.11
C TYR A 522 13.23 11.71 -12.82
N GLN A 523 12.28 11.11 -13.54
CA GLN A 523 10.86 11.20 -13.18
C GLN A 523 10.61 10.60 -11.79
N PHE A 524 11.19 9.42 -11.53
CA PHE A 524 11.16 8.84 -10.19
C PHE A 524 11.83 9.71 -9.13
N GLU A 525 13.01 10.27 -9.42
CA GLU A 525 13.72 11.09 -8.44
C GLU A 525 12.95 12.36 -8.10
N TYR A 526 12.34 13.01 -9.09
CA TYR A 526 11.51 14.20 -8.91
C TYR A 526 10.30 13.90 -8.01
N VAL A 527 9.55 12.83 -8.29
CA VAL A 527 8.41 12.36 -7.45
C VAL A 527 8.90 12.01 -6.03
N SER A 528 10.01 11.27 -5.94
CA SER A 528 10.58 10.85 -4.66
C SER A 528 11.03 12.03 -3.81
N GLN A 529 11.55 13.10 -4.42
CA GLN A 529 12.02 14.28 -3.71
C GLN A 529 10.83 15.05 -3.12
N HIS A 530 9.76 15.25 -3.89
CA HIS A 530 8.55 15.90 -3.40
C HIS A 530 7.86 15.12 -2.28
N LEU A 531 7.84 13.79 -2.33
CA LEU A 531 7.37 12.98 -1.20
C LEU A 531 8.21 13.19 0.07
N VAL A 532 9.53 13.28 -0.06
CA VAL A 532 10.42 13.50 1.09
C VAL A 532 10.23 14.90 1.67
N PHE A 533 10.14 15.93 0.83
CA PHE A 533 9.86 17.31 1.26
C PHE A 533 8.49 17.45 1.92
N ALA A 534 7.50 16.71 1.44
CA ALA A 534 6.17 16.63 2.06
C ALA A 534 6.11 15.74 3.32
N ASN A 535 7.25 15.43 3.95
CA ASN A 535 7.36 14.64 5.18
C ASN A 535 6.81 13.20 5.11
N CYS A 536 6.90 12.56 3.94
CA CYS A 536 6.48 11.15 3.78
C CYS A 536 7.23 10.19 4.71
N ILE A 537 8.55 10.38 4.90
CA ILE A 537 9.37 9.52 5.77
C ILE A 537 8.88 9.58 7.23
N PRO A 538 8.80 10.76 7.88
CA PRO A 538 8.21 10.88 9.22
C PRO A 538 6.79 10.34 9.32
N LEU A 539 5.96 10.59 8.30
CA LEU A 539 4.57 10.12 8.29
C LEU A 539 4.49 8.59 8.33
N ILE A 540 5.26 7.89 7.50
CA ILE A 540 5.31 6.43 7.51
C ILE A 540 5.83 5.93 8.87
N LEU A 541 6.86 6.55 9.44
CA LEU A 541 7.38 6.16 10.75
C LEU A 541 6.35 6.37 11.86
N LYS A 542 5.61 7.49 11.84
CA LYS A 542 4.49 7.74 12.75
C LYS A 542 3.40 6.70 12.61
N PHE A 543 3.08 6.30 11.38
CA PHE A 543 2.12 5.22 11.11
C PHE A 543 2.59 3.88 11.69
N PHE A 544 3.89 3.56 11.64
CA PHE A 544 4.43 2.35 12.24
C PHE A 544 4.64 2.44 13.76
N ASN A 545 4.63 3.64 14.34
CA ASN A 545 4.82 3.90 15.76
C ASN A 545 3.55 3.66 16.59
N GLN A 546 2.90 2.52 16.37
CA GLN A 546 1.71 2.06 17.07
C GLN A 546 1.80 0.55 17.32
N ASN A 547 0.79 -0.04 17.94
CA ASN A 547 0.71 -1.50 18.03
C ASN A 547 0.33 -2.09 16.67
N ILE A 548 1.36 -2.40 15.87
CA ILE A 548 1.19 -2.92 14.52
C ILE A 548 0.52 -4.29 14.50
N MET A 549 0.72 -5.12 15.53
CA MET A 549 0.03 -6.40 15.63
C MET A 549 -1.48 -6.18 15.75
N SER A 550 -1.92 -5.33 16.68
CA SER A 550 -3.34 -5.00 16.84
C SER A 550 -3.94 -4.38 15.57
N TYR A 551 -3.19 -3.51 14.88
CA TYR A 551 -3.65 -2.90 13.64
C TYR A 551 -3.88 -3.95 12.53
N ILE A 552 -2.94 -4.87 12.31
CA ILE A 552 -3.10 -5.88 11.26
C ILE A 552 -4.06 -7.01 11.64
N THR A 553 -4.44 -7.17 12.90
CA THR A 553 -5.45 -8.14 13.35
C THR A 553 -6.82 -7.50 13.60
N ALA A 554 -6.99 -6.22 13.29
CA ALA A 554 -8.24 -5.51 13.49
C ALA A 554 -9.36 -6.11 12.64
N LYS A 555 -10.54 -6.32 13.26
CA LYS A 555 -11.73 -6.87 12.60
C LYS A 555 -12.70 -5.75 12.27
N ASN A 556 -12.52 -5.14 11.09
CA ASN A 556 -13.38 -4.07 10.59
C ASN A 556 -14.12 -4.50 9.33
N SER A 557 -14.70 -5.70 9.32
CA SER A 557 -15.49 -6.21 8.18
C SER A 557 -16.64 -7.06 8.69
N ILE A 558 -17.81 -6.84 8.11
CA ILE A 558 -19.06 -7.52 8.41
C ILE A 558 -19.48 -8.21 7.11
N SER A 559 -19.12 -9.49 6.99
CA SER A 559 -19.19 -10.22 5.72
C SER A 559 -20.61 -10.29 5.16
N VAL A 560 -21.62 -10.44 6.03
CA VAL A 560 -23.06 -10.41 5.66
C VAL A 560 -23.52 -9.07 5.07
N LEU A 561 -22.82 -7.96 5.34
CA LEU A 561 -23.14 -6.64 4.79
C LEU A 561 -22.31 -6.27 3.57
N ASP A 562 -21.35 -7.10 3.16
CA ASP A 562 -20.53 -6.82 1.99
C ASP A 562 -21.31 -7.10 0.70
N TYR A 563 -21.33 -6.14 -0.22
CA TYR A 563 -21.82 -6.38 -1.58
C TYR A 563 -20.91 -7.39 -2.32
N PRO A 564 -21.47 -8.36 -3.09
CA PRO A 564 -22.90 -8.53 -3.40
C PRO A 564 -23.69 -9.42 -2.41
N HIS A 565 -23.05 -10.01 -1.40
CA HIS A 565 -23.69 -10.94 -0.46
C HIS A 565 -24.98 -10.36 0.16
N CYS A 566 -24.91 -9.12 0.64
CA CYS A 566 -26.05 -8.42 1.27
C CYS A 566 -27.24 -8.16 0.35
N THR A 567 -27.10 -8.36 -0.97
CA THR A 567 -28.18 -8.12 -1.95
C THR A 567 -28.94 -9.37 -2.35
N VAL A 568 -28.38 -10.55 -2.08
CA VAL A 568 -28.93 -11.84 -2.54
C VAL A 568 -29.41 -12.69 -1.38
N CYS A 569 -28.74 -12.62 -0.24
CA CYS A 569 -29.10 -13.39 0.94
C CYS A 569 -29.94 -12.55 1.90
N ASP A 570 -30.96 -13.17 2.50
CA ASP A 570 -31.71 -12.57 3.59
C ASP A 570 -30.75 -12.23 4.73
N LEU A 571 -30.72 -10.95 5.10
CA LEU A 571 -29.85 -10.46 6.16
C LEU A 571 -30.32 -11.03 7.50
N PRO A 572 -29.50 -11.81 8.21
CA PRO A 572 -29.85 -12.24 9.57
C PRO A 572 -29.97 -11.02 10.49
N GLU A 573 -30.75 -11.15 11.56
CA GLU A 573 -30.82 -10.12 12.59
C GLU A 573 -29.41 -9.86 13.14
N LEU A 574 -28.93 -8.63 12.95
CA LEU A 574 -27.62 -8.24 13.45
C LEU A 574 -27.64 -8.21 14.98
N THR A 575 -26.86 -9.08 15.59
CA THR A 575 -26.59 -9.07 17.04
C THR A 575 -25.21 -8.50 17.32
N ALA A 576 -24.97 -8.01 18.55
CA ALA A 576 -23.64 -7.53 18.96
C ALA A 576 -22.58 -8.64 18.78
N GLU A 577 -22.93 -9.89 19.08
CA GLU A 577 -22.06 -11.05 18.90
C GLU A 577 -21.72 -11.30 17.43
N SER A 578 -22.69 -11.13 16.51
CA SER A 578 -22.45 -11.27 15.06
C SER A 578 -21.52 -10.18 14.50
N LEU A 579 -21.51 -8.98 15.10
CA LEU A 579 -20.58 -7.90 14.72
C LEU A 579 -19.16 -8.15 15.21
N GLU A 580 -19.00 -8.84 16.34
CA GLU A 580 -17.70 -9.21 16.91
C GLU A 580 -17.11 -10.48 16.26
N ALA A 581 -17.99 -11.35 15.74
CA ALA A 581 -17.65 -12.52 14.94
C ALA A 581 -17.12 -12.14 13.53
N GLY A 582 -16.08 -11.32 13.45
CA GLY A 582 -15.40 -11.04 12.18
C GLY A 582 -14.62 -12.25 11.65
N ASP A 583 -14.21 -12.21 10.39
CA ASP A 583 -13.53 -13.29 9.66
C ASP A 583 -12.47 -14.06 10.48
N ASN A 584 -12.40 -15.38 10.27
CA ASN A 584 -11.39 -16.28 10.85
C ASN A 584 -9.96 -16.06 10.29
N ASN A 585 -9.74 -14.98 9.53
CA ASN A 585 -8.46 -14.65 8.96
C ASN A 585 -7.47 -14.16 10.02
N GLN A 586 -6.25 -14.72 10.01
CA GLN A 586 -5.19 -14.33 10.94
C GLN A 586 -4.82 -12.83 10.84
N PHE A 587 -4.93 -12.25 9.64
CA PHE A 587 -4.62 -10.84 9.39
C PHE A 587 -5.74 -10.18 8.59
N CYS A 588 -6.08 -8.94 8.94
CA CYS A 588 -6.73 -7.99 8.06
C CYS A 588 -5.80 -7.71 6.87
N TRP A 589 -6.16 -8.25 5.73
CA TRP A 589 -5.35 -8.19 4.53
C TRP A 589 -5.13 -6.75 4.04
N ARG A 590 -6.12 -5.84 4.21
CA ARG A 590 -6.02 -4.42 3.82
C ARG A 590 -4.91 -3.72 4.59
N ASN A 591 -4.86 -3.95 5.90
CA ASN A 591 -3.88 -3.35 6.81
C ASN A 591 -2.49 -3.94 6.56
N LEU A 592 -2.40 -5.26 6.38
CA LEU A 592 -1.14 -5.93 6.04
C LEU A 592 -0.58 -5.45 4.69
N PHE A 593 -1.43 -5.37 3.66
CA PHE A 593 -1.06 -4.86 2.33
C PHE A 593 -0.58 -3.41 2.40
N SER A 594 -1.30 -2.56 3.13
CA SER A 594 -0.93 -1.16 3.39
C SER A 594 0.44 -1.05 4.06
N CYS A 595 0.67 -1.80 5.15
CA CYS A 595 1.95 -1.81 5.85
C CYS A 595 3.10 -2.22 4.91
N ILE A 596 2.91 -3.28 4.11
CA ILE A 596 3.93 -3.73 3.16
C ILE A 596 4.22 -2.64 2.12
N ASN A 597 3.20 -1.99 1.57
CA ASN A 597 3.39 -0.94 0.58
C ASN A 597 4.10 0.28 1.16
N LEU A 598 3.73 0.73 2.37
CA LEU A 598 4.41 1.84 3.05
C LEU A 598 5.88 1.51 3.33
N LEU A 599 6.20 0.29 3.76
CA LEU A 599 7.60 -0.15 3.92
C LEU A 599 8.36 -0.18 2.58
N ARG A 600 7.70 -0.56 1.49
CA ARG A 600 8.29 -0.56 0.13
C ARG A 600 8.56 0.85 -0.37
N ILE A 601 7.64 1.78 -0.12
CA ILE A 601 7.81 3.21 -0.40
C ILE A 601 9.02 3.72 0.38
N LEU A 602 9.06 3.48 1.70
CA LEU A 602 10.16 3.92 2.55
C LEU A 602 11.52 3.37 2.09
N ASN A 603 11.57 2.10 1.68
CA ASN A 603 12.76 1.50 1.05
C ASN A 603 13.17 2.21 -0.24
N LYS A 604 12.22 2.54 -1.12
CA LYS A 604 12.49 3.24 -2.38
C LYS A 604 13.02 4.65 -2.15
N LEU A 605 12.46 5.38 -1.18
CA LEU A 605 12.88 6.76 -0.87
C LEU A 605 14.30 6.81 -0.30
N THR A 606 14.72 5.81 0.47
CA THR A 606 15.97 5.82 1.26
C THR A 606 17.13 5.06 0.61
N LYS A 607 16.83 4.08 -0.26
CA LYS A 607 17.84 3.25 -0.92
C LYS A 607 18.85 4.10 -1.70
N TRP A 608 20.13 3.97 -1.34
CA TRP A 608 21.27 4.72 -1.93
C TRP A 608 21.24 6.23 -1.69
N LYS A 609 20.49 6.70 -0.70
CA LYS A 609 20.43 8.12 -0.35
C LYS A 609 20.92 8.29 1.09
N HIS A 610 22.17 8.72 1.23
CA HIS A 610 22.83 8.88 2.54
C HIS A 610 22.01 9.81 3.45
N SER A 611 21.66 11.01 2.98
CA SER A 611 20.89 12.00 3.73
C SER A 611 19.55 11.46 4.22
N ARG A 612 18.80 10.77 3.36
CA ARG A 612 17.50 10.18 3.71
C ARG A 612 17.64 8.97 4.64
N THR A 613 18.76 8.24 4.57
CA THR A 613 19.06 7.17 5.54
C THR A 613 19.42 7.75 6.91
N MET A 614 20.19 8.83 6.94
CA MET A 614 20.46 9.58 8.18
C MET A 614 19.17 10.12 8.80
N MET A 615 18.23 10.59 7.99
CA MET A 615 16.89 11.00 8.44
C MET A 615 16.17 9.87 9.21
N LEU A 616 16.24 8.61 8.74
CA LEU A 616 15.69 7.46 9.48
C LEU A 616 16.32 7.26 10.87
N VAL A 617 17.62 7.52 10.98
CA VAL A 617 18.37 7.39 12.23
C VAL A 617 17.97 8.51 13.19
N VAL A 618 17.89 9.75 12.69
CA VAL A 618 17.44 10.93 13.45
C VAL A 618 16.02 10.73 14.00
N PHE A 619 15.10 10.16 13.20
CA PHE A 619 13.75 9.82 13.66
C PHE A 619 13.67 8.55 14.51
N LYS A 620 14.80 8.00 14.98
CA LYS A 620 14.86 6.80 15.83
C LYS A 620 14.03 5.64 15.24
N SER A 621 14.15 5.40 13.94
CA SER A 621 13.28 4.43 13.25
C SER A 621 13.59 2.96 13.60
N ALA A 622 14.82 2.65 14.01
CA ALA A 622 15.25 1.27 14.27
C ALA A 622 14.39 0.54 15.35
N PRO A 623 14.10 1.12 16.52
CA PRO A 623 13.14 0.54 17.48
C PRO A 623 11.73 0.31 16.91
N ILE A 624 11.22 1.27 16.12
CA ILE A 624 9.89 1.19 15.49
C ILE A 624 9.84 0.00 14.52
N LEU A 625 10.84 -0.09 13.64
CA LEU A 625 10.99 -1.17 12.67
C LEU A 625 11.22 -2.52 13.34
N LYS A 626 12.02 -2.59 14.41
CA LYS A 626 12.24 -3.83 15.15
C LYS A 626 10.93 -4.37 15.76
N ARG A 627 10.03 -3.51 16.26
CA ARG A 627 8.70 -3.94 16.73
C ARG A 627 7.86 -4.52 15.60
N ALA A 628 7.93 -3.95 14.39
CA ALA A 628 7.22 -4.47 13.22
C ALA A 628 7.68 -5.88 12.80
N LEU A 629 8.89 -6.34 13.19
CA LEU A 629 9.34 -7.73 12.96
C LEU A 629 8.52 -8.78 13.73
N LYS A 630 7.75 -8.39 14.75
CA LYS A 630 6.84 -9.30 15.47
C LYS A 630 5.76 -9.88 14.54
N VAL A 631 5.42 -9.18 13.46
CA VAL A 631 4.51 -9.67 12.43
C VAL A 631 5.19 -10.80 11.65
N LYS A 632 4.69 -12.03 11.80
CA LYS A 632 5.24 -13.23 11.13
C LYS A 632 4.79 -13.34 9.67
N GLN A 633 5.07 -12.31 8.87
CA GLN A 633 4.79 -12.28 7.44
C GLN A 633 6.06 -11.96 6.65
N ALA A 634 6.44 -12.86 5.73
CA ALA A 634 7.77 -12.85 5.10
C ALA A 634 8.07 -11.58 4.29
N MET A 635 7.09 -11.08 3.52
CA MET A 635 7.26 -9.89 2.70
C MET A 635 7.45 -8.63 3.54
N MET A 636 6.66 -8.48 4.60
CA MET A 636 6.75 -7.38 5.55
C MET A 636 8.10 -7.39 6.24
N GLN A 637 8.49 -8.52 6.84
CA GLN A 637 9.79 -8.66 7.50
C GLN A 637 10.96 -8.38 6.55
N LEU A 638 10.90 -8.84 5.29
CA LEU A 638 11.96 -8.55 4.33
C LEU A 638 12.18 -7.03 4.14
N TYR A 639 11.11 -6.26 3.98
CA TYR A 639 11.24 -4.81 3.79
C TYR A 639 11.63 -4.08 5.07
N VAL A 640 11.23 -4.58 6.24
CA VAL A 640 11.72 -4.09 7.54
C VAL A 640 13.23 -4.36 7.68
N LEU A 641 13.67 -5.58 7.41
CA LEU A 641 15.09 -5.98 7.51
C LEU A 641 15.97 -5.20 6.52
N LYS A 642 15.48 -4.89 5.32
CA LYS A 642 16.20 -4.02 4.37
C LYS A 642 16.41 -2.60 4.93
N LEU A 643 15.41 -2.03 5.60
CA LEU A 643 15.52 -0.71 6.23
C LEU A 643 16.44 -0.73 7.45
N LEU A 644 16.43 -1.81 8.23
CA LEU A 644 17.37 -1.97 9.34
C LEU A 644 18.81 -2.11 8.82
N LYS A 645 19.03 -2.94 7.78
CA LYS A 645 20.34 -3.14 7.14
C LYS A 645 21.00 -1.81 6.75
N ILE A 646 20.30 -0.91 6.06
CA ILE A 646 20.88 0.37 5.62
C ILE A 646 21.23 1.32 6.79
N GLN A 647 20.57 1.16 7.94
CA GLN A 647 20.82 1.97 9.14
C GLN A 647 21.96 1.43 10.00
N THR A 648 22.25 0.12 9.94
CA THR A 648 23.22 -0.54 10.84
C THR A 648 24.58 0.15 10.88
N LYS A 649 25.06 0.72 9.77
CA LYS A 649 26.33 1.46 9.72
C LYS A 649 26.36 2.70 10.62
N TYR A 650 25.20 3.30 10.90
CA TYR A 650 25.05 4.49 11.76
C TYR A 650 24.67 4.17 13.20
N LEU A 651 24.22 2.94 13.50
CA LEU A 651 23.75 2.56 14.83
C LEU A 651 24.89 2.13 15.78
N GLY A 652 26.13 2.05 15.28
CA GLY A 652 27.32 1.72 16.06
C GLY A 652 27.44 0.24 16.45
N ARG A 653 28.59 -0.11 17.07
CA ARG A 653 28.95 -1.49 17.42
C ARG A 653 28.06 -2.07 18.53
N GLN A 654 27.72 -1.27 19.55
CA GLN A 654 26.92 -1.72 20.69
C GLN A 654 25.50 -2.15 20.30
N TRP A 655 24.88 -1.41 19.37
CA TRP A 655 23.57 -1.77 18.83
C TRP A 655 23.63 -3.12 18.09
N ARG A 656 24.67 -3.37 17.30
CA ARG A 656 24.82 -4.66 16.59
C ARG A 656 24.97 -5.83 17.55
N LYS A 657 25.81 -5.71 18.58
CA LYS A 657 26.00 -6.73 19.63
C LYS A 657 24.67 -7.09 20.32
N SER A 658 23.92 -6.08 20.75
CA SER A 658 22.62 -6.27 21.42
C SER A 658 21.48 -6.73 20.49
N ASN A 659 21.68 -6.70 19.16
CA ASN A 659 20.66 -7.06 18.17
C ASN A 659 21.11 -8.21 17.25
N MET A 660 21.92 -9.14 17.77
CA MET A 660 22.49 -10.23 16.97
C MET A 660 21.42 -11.06 16.23
N LYS A 661 20.28 -11.36 16.84
CA LYS A 661 19.15 -12.05 16.17
C LYS A 661 18.67 -11.29 14.92
N THR A 662 18.58 -9.97 15.00
CA THR A 662 18.23 -9.12 13.87
C THR A 662 19.32 -9.14 12.80
N MET A 663 20.60 -9.10 13.20
CA MET A 663 21.73 -9.20 12.28
C MET A 663 21.72 -10.54 11.53
N SER A 664 21.48 -11.65 12.22
CA SER A 664 21.34 -12.98 11.61
C SER A 664 20.14 -13.05 10.66
N ALA A 665 19.01 -12.44 11.02
CA ALA A 665 17.84 -12.37 10.13
C ALA A 665 18.13 -11.54 8.86
N ILE A 666 18.85 -10.40 8.99
CA ILE A 666 19.34 -9.64 7.82
C ILE A 666 20.22 -10.54 6.96
N TYR A 667 21.14 -11.29 7.57
CA TYR A 667 22.05 -12.17 6.84
C TYR A 667 21.33 -13.28 6.07
N GLN A 668 20.32 -13.89 6.66
CA GLN A 668 19.59 -15.01 6.04
C GLN A 668 18.58 -14.55 4.98
N LYS A 669 17.98 -13.37 5.14
CA LYS A 669 16.79 -12.96 4.37
C LYS A 669 17.02 -11.80 3.42
N VAL A 670 18.04 -10.98 3.60
CA VAL A 670 18.29 -9.80 2.77
C VAL A 670 19.45 -10.08 1.82
N ARG A 671 19.30 -9.67 0.55
CA ARG A 671 20.37 -9.79 -0.46
C ARG A 671 21.66 -9.10 0.00
N HIS A 672 22.77 -9.80 -0.14
CA HIS A 672 24.12 -9.31 0.14
C HIS A 672 24.76 -8.64 -1.08
N ARG A 673 25.76 -7.81 -0.79
CA ARG A 673 26.71 -7.28 -1.76
C ARG A 673 28.10 -7.71 -1.34
N MET A 674 28.99 -7.86 -2.31
CA MET A 674 30.36 -8.34 -2.02
C MET A 674 31.14 -7.35 -1.15
N ASN A 675 30.82 -6.05 -1.23
CA ASN A 675 31.48 -4.99 -0.45
C ASN A 675 30.60 -4.50 0.71
N ASP A 676 29.67 -5.32 1.19
CA ASP A 676 28.79 -4.98 2.31
C ASP A 676 29.61 -4.90 3.63
N ASP A 677 29.77 -3.69 4.18
CA ASP A 677 30.49 -3.41 5.43
C ASP A 677 29.58 -3.41 6.69
N TRP A 678 28.26 -3.50 6.48
CA TRP A 678 27.23 -3.33 7.51
C TRP A 678 27.36 -4.28 8.71
N ALA A 679 28.02 -5.44 8.52
CA ALA A 679 28.29 -6.41 9.58
C ALA A 679 29.56 -6.10 10.40
N TYR A 680 30.57 -5.48 9.77
CA TYR A 680 31.91 -5.33 10.34
C TYR A 680 32.15 -3.95 10.95
N GLY A 681 31.45 -2.91 10.47
CA GLY A 681 31.44 -1.59 11.10
C GLY A 681 32.84 -0.99 11.25
N ASN A 682 33.54 -0.92 10.13
CA ASN A 682 34.72 -0.09 9.96
C ASN A 682 34.31 1.34 9.63
#